data_AF-W1NGJ7-F1
#
_entry.id   AF-W1NGJ7-F1
#
_cell.length_a   1.000
_cell.length_b   1.000
_cell.length_c   1.000
_cell.angle_alpha   90.00
_cell.angle_beta   90.00
_cell.angle_gamma   90.00
#
_symmetry.space_group_name_H-M   'P 1'
#
loop_
_entity.id
_entity.type
_entity.pdbx_description
1 polymer ?
#
loop_
_entity_poly.entity_id
_entity_poly.type
_entity_poly.pdbx_seq_one_letter_code
_entity_poly.pdbx_strand_id
1 'polypeptide(L)'
;MSSLFSSANYWAPSSSSCIVNFLVDSVGLSRESAIAASSHLGNLKTPEKPLSVINFLKSSGFNETHIHDFIRIRPQVLKCSVEKTLKPRFELLQSLGLSGPELASFLSSSPFILCYSMDKHLKPSILFLRSYFNTNEEFLSAIQHCKRYKMVVLGNIMKPNLEFLESCGIARPTLQKFMLSRPGFFYQSTERLKQIEERVRELGCDPKSKMFVYAMYAMSSLSEKKWKAKLELLESFGFSKGEVFTMFSKAPYLMSRSEERLMKVMDYFLNELKYDKSFLASRPVLFCYSLEKRVIPRFNVLQALRSSALLTRDVNLSNVCFISEESFLQKYVFSFGEQEEYLLNIFKGNRENDEIDAMAKASSSSPLSLPLTGDEVNLMSPSNSSLSPPCNSKEMALSSASLRVKQLIDSVDLSEEAAISISHQFLHFKSPKRPLFVLKFLKNSGFHDTLISNIVTKVPQILTTTTLKSKFKLLQDLGLSGSDLGIFLSSNPAFITCSTKKHLEPSMLFLKSILKTNEDILSVLKRHSQHVMANPKKALLPNIRSLLSYGVGASQLEEFMLAKPASFTQAPKWFKEILGKIKKLGLDCQSNVFSLAVLCMCSLSKDTWQSKLKTFESFGWSEENVLSVFIRNPLLLEMSEKKLQKVIYGFINILNFDKDYLVLHPSLLCFDFEGRVLPRHKVLQALKSKNLVKKDIGLSGICGLTEEKFLQYLLGFGDEADFLLRIYNASKENTRISGEMGG
;
A
#
# COMPACT_ATOMS: atom_id res chain seq x y z
N MET A 1 12.89 50.29 76.64
CA MET A 1 13.40 48.98 77.10
C MET A 1 12.24 48.00 77.22
N SER A 2 11.86 47.36 76.11
CA SER A 2 10.86 46.29 76.09
C SER A 2 11.55 45.01 75.63
N SER A 3 11.76 44.09 76.58
CA SER A 3 12.40 42.80 76.36
C SER A 3 11.40 41.80 75.78
N LEU A 4 11.76 41.27 74.62
CA LEU A 4 11.17 40.12 73.96
C LEU A 4 11.38 38.85 74.79
N PHE A 5 10.29 38.15 75.15
CA PHE A 5 10.34 36.71 75.37
C PHE A 5 9.58 36.03 74.22
N SER A 6 10.38 35.43 73.34
CA SER A 6 10.00 34.52 72.27
C SER A 6 9.37 33.26 72.87
N SER A 7 8.09 33.04 72.60
CA SER A 7 7.49 31.71 72.69
C SER A 7 7.54 31.09 71.29
N ALA A 8 8.39 30.08 71.17
CA ALA A 8 8.59 29.29 69.98
C ALA A 8 7.29 28.54 69.61
N ASN A 9 6.58 29.03 68.58
CA ASN A 9 5.61 28.21 67.87
C ASN A 9 6.37 27.24 66.95
N TYR A 10 6.64 26.04 67.46
CA TYR A 10 7.00 24.88 66.65
C TYR A 10 5.81 24.49 65.75
N TRP A 11 5.74 25.10 64.57
CA TRP A 11 4.82 24.65 63.53
C TRP A 11 5.39 23.36 62.91
N ALA A 12 4.82 22.20 63.29
CA ALA A 12 5.12 20.94 62.62
C ALA A 12 4.91 21.10 61.10
N PRO A 13 5.90 20.78 60.24
CA PRO A 13 5.76 21.00 58.81
C PRO A 13 4.54 20.24 58.30
N SER A 14 3.68 20.92 57.54
CA SER A 14 2.59 20.26 56.81
C SER A 14 3.16 19.09 55.99
N SER A 15 2.40 17.99 55.87
CA SER A 15 2.87 16.78 55.15
C SER A 15 3.40 17.07 53.73
N SER A 16 2.93 18.14 53.08
CA SER A 16 3.46 18.66 51.81
C SER A 16 4.87 19.26 51.93
N SER A 17 5.21 19.91 53.04
CA SER A 17 6.52 20.50 53.31
C SER A 17 7.61 19.44 53.52
N CYS A 18 7.29 18.32 54.18
CA CYS A 18 8.24 17.22 54.41
C CYS A 18 8.73 16.58 53.10
N ILE A 19 7.83 16.28 52.17
CA ILE A 19 8.19 15.69 50.86
C ILE A 19 8.92 16.69 49.98
N VAL A 20 8.56 17.98 50.02
CA VAL A 20 9.28 19.03 49.28
C VAL A 20 10.72 19.15 49.78
N ASN A 21 10.94 19.18 51.10
CA ASN A 21 12.30 19.22 51.68
C ASN A 21 13.09 17.97 51.28
N PHE A 22 12.49 16.77 51.38
CA PHE A 22 13.14 15.54 50.91
C PHE A 22 13.59 15.60 49.43
N LEU A 23 12.73 16.10 48.54
CA LEU A 23 13.04 16.20 47.10
C LEU A 23 14.14 17.23 46.82
N VAL A 24 14.26 18.28 47.64
CA VAL A 24 15.37 19.24 47.55
C VAL A 24 16.65 18.64 48.11
N ASP A 25 16.61 18.18 49.36
CA ASP A 25 17.81 17.83 50.13
C ASP A 25 18.41 16.47 49.74
N SER A 26 17.56 15.48 49.42
CA SER A 26 18.00 14.10 49.13
C SER A 26 18.04 13.75 47.65
N VAL A 27 17.26 14.45 46.82
CA VAL A 27 17.21 14.23 45.37
C VAL A 27 17.92 15.35 44.59
N GLY A 28 18.04 16.55 45.15
CA GLY A 28 18.74 17.68 44.53
C GLY A 28 17.88 18.52 43.57
N LEU A 29 16.55 18.41 43.63
CA LEU A 29 15.66 19.21 42.77
C LEU A 29 15.63 20.69 43.21
N SER A 30 15.41 21.61 42.27
CA SER A 30 15.11 23.00 42.63
C SER A 30 13.84 23.08 43.49
N ARG A 31 13.73 24.09 44.34
CA ARG A 31 12.57 24.24 45.24
C ARG A 31 11.25 24.28 44.46
N GLU A 32 11.24 24.97 43.32
CA GLU A 32 10.09 25.09 42.42
C GLU A 32 9.72 23.72 41.82
N SER A 33 10.72 22.98 41.34
CA SER A 33 10.53 21.65 40.76
C SER A 33 10.05 20.64 41.81
N ALA A 34 10.56 20.73 43.04
CA ALA A 34 10.15 19.90 44.17
C ALA A 34 8.69 20.18 44.59
N ILE A 35 8.27 21.44 44.63
CA ILE A 35 6.88 21.83 44.89
C ILE A 35 5.96 21.30 43.78
N ALA A 36 6.34 21.51 42.51
CA ALA A 36 5.57 21.02 41.37
C ALA A 36 5.46 19.48 41.35
N ALA A 37 6.51 18.76 41.72
CA ALA A 37 6.48 17.31 41.85
C ALA A 37 5.60 16.86 43.03
N SER A 38 5.74 17.50 44.19
CA SER A 38 5.01 17.17 45.42
C SER A 38 3.49 17.34 45.29
N SER A 39 3.01 18.33 44.54
CA SER A 39 1.57 18.51 44.30
C SER A 39 0.91 17.30 43.64
N HIS A 40 1.67 16.55 42.83
CA HIS A 40 1.23 15.32 42.18
C HIS A 40 1.34 14.08 43.11
N LEU A 41 2.03 14.21 44.24
CA LEU A 41 2.27 13.15 45.21
C LEU A 41 1.13 12.99 46.24
N GLY A 42 0.20 13.94 46.32
CA GLY A 42 -0.97 13.85 47.19
C GLY A 42 -0.60 13.63 48.66
N ASN A 43 -1.35 12.80 49.38
CA ASN A 43 -1.22 12.58 50.84
C ASN A 43 -0.01 11.72 51.27
N LEU A 44 1.10 11.70 50.52
CA LEU A 44 2.32 11.00 50.96
C LEU A 44 2.85 11.69 52.23
N LYS A 45 2.76 11.00 53.37
CA LYS A 45 3.13 11.56 54.68
C LYS A 45 4.61 11.40 55.02
N THR A 46 5.29 10.41 54.44
CA THR A 46 6.68 10.06 54.79
C THR A 46 7.55 9.87 53.54
N PRO A 47 8.86 10.16 53.63
CA PRO A 47 9.79 10.02 52.52
C PRO A 47 10.28 8.58 52.31
N GLU A 48 9.93 7.63 53.18
CA GLU A 48 10.42 6.24 53.11
C GLU A 48 10.17 5.57 51.76
N LYS A 49 8.95 5.71 51.22
CA LYS A 49 8.57 5.10 49.95
C LYS A 49 9.22 5.78 48.75
N PRO A 50 9.20 7.13 48.63
CA PRO A 50 10.04 7.84 47.66
C PRO A 50 11.52 7.44 47.74
N LEU A 51 12.12 7.39 48.93
CA LEU A 51 13.51 7.03 49.15
C LEU A 51 13.82 5.60 48.66
N SER A 52 12.95 4.64 48.96
CA SER A 52 13.06 3.27 48.45
C SER A 52 13.06 3.23 46.91
N VAL A 53 12.21 4.02 46.25
CA VAL A 53 12.18 4.12 44.78
C VAL A 53 13.47 4.76 44.24
N ILE A 54 13.95 5.84 44.86
CA ILE A 54 15.20 6.51 44.44
C ILE A 54 16.41 5.57 44.57
N ASN A 55 16.52 4.85 45.69
CA ASN A 55 17.60 3.89 45.90
C ASN A 55 17.54 2.74 44.89
N PHE A 56 16.34 2.28 44.54
CA PHE A 56 16.15 1.31 43.47
C PHE A 56 16.60 1.84 42.09
N LEU A 57 16.28 3.09 41.75
CA LEU A 57 16.73 3.70 40.50
C LEU A 57 18.26 3.84 40.45
N LYS A 58 18.88 4.31 41.54
CA LYS A 58 20.34 4.43 41.67
C LYS A 58 21.03 3.06 41.51
N SER A 59 20.56 2.04 42.23
CA SER A 59 21.09 0.66 42.10
C SER A 59 20.84 0.03 40.73
N SER A 60 19.84 0.52 39.98
CA SER A 60 19.59 0.12 38.59
C SER A 60 20.42 0.91 37.55
N GLY A 61 21.37 1.75 37.99
CA GLY A 61 22.28 2.49 37.12
C GLY A 61 21.80 3.88 36.66
N PHE A 62 20.78 4.46 37.31
CA PHE A 62 20.33 5.81 37.01
C PHE A 62 21.19 6.83 37.76
N ASN A 63 21.70 7.82 37.03
CA ASN A 63 22.39 8.97 37.61
C ASN A 63 21.39 10.05 38.04
N GLU A 64 21.88 11.13 38.63
CA GLU A 64 21.05 12.21 39.18
C GLU A 64 20.21 12.90 38.09
N THR A 65 20.79 13.18 36.92
CA THR A 65 20.07 13.82 35.81
C THR A 65 18.92 12.96 35.30
N HIS A 66 19.15 11.65 35.15
CA HIS A 66 18.11 10.69 34.81
C HIS A 66 16.97 10.68 35.83
N ILE A 67 17.30 10.69 37.13
CA ILE A 67 16.31 10.69 38.22
C ILE A 67 15.51 11.99 38.24
N HIS A 68 16.18 13.14 38.05
CA HIS A 68 15.54 14.46 37.97
C HIS A 68 14.53 14.52 36.82
N ASP A 69 14.94 14.11 35.61
CA ASP A 69 14.07 14.07 34.44
C ASP A 69 12.87 13.14 34.67
N PHE A 70 13.12 11.98 35.27
CA PHE A 70 12.10 10.99 35.56
C PHE A 70 11.01 11.56 36.49
N ILE A 71 11.42 12.22 37.58
CA ILE A 71 10.50 12.82 38.55
C ILE A 71 9.80 14.02 37.96
N ARG A 72 10.50 14.88 37.21
CA ARG A 72 9.93 16.06 36.55
C ARG A 72 8.78 15.67 35.60
N ILE A 73 8.97 14.62 34.80
CA ILE A 73 7.96 14.17 33.83
C ILE A 73 6.85 13.38 34.51
N ARG A 74 7.16 12.58 35.54
CA ARG A 74 6.18 11.72 36.22
C ARG A 74 6.48 11.53 37.72
N PRO A 75 6.11 12.48 38.58
CA PRO A 75 6.36 12.38 40.03
C PRO A 75 5.73 11.14 40.68
N GLN A 76 4.58 10.69 40.16
CA GLN A 76 3.78 9.60 40.74
C GLN A 76 4.50 8.25 40.78
N VAL A 77 5.62 8.08 40.07
CA VAL A 77 6.47 6.89 40.20
C VAL A 77 6.95 6.68 41.64
N LEU A 78 7.13 7.76 42.41
CA LEU A 78 7.55 7.71 43.81
C LEU A 78 6.49 7.07 44.73
N LYS A 79 5.26 6.87 44.23
CA LYS A 79 4.20 6.12 44.92
C LYS A 79 4.21 4.63 44.62
N CYS A 80 4.95 4.19 43.61
CA CYS A 80 4.93 2.79 43.16
C CYS A 80 5.62 1.87 44.17
N SER A 81 5.24 0.60 44.18
CA SER A 81 5.97 -0.43 44.94
C SER A 81 7.17 -0.87 44.12
N VAL A 82 8.37 -0.85 44.72
CA VAL A 82 9.59 -1.37 44.07
C VAL A 82 9.37 -2.84 43.68
N GLU A 83 9.05 -3.71 44.64
CA GLU A 83 8.91 -5.14 44.40
C GLU A 83 7.70 -5.52 43.51
N LYS A 84 6.52 -4.93 43.76
CA LYS A 84 5.29 -5.34 43.04
C LYS A 84 5.11 -4.64 41.69
N THR A 85 5.74 -3.49 41.49
CA THR A 85 5.47 -2.63 40.32
C THR A 85 6.71 -2.36 39.48
N LEU A 86 7.76 -1.79 40.07
CA LEU A 86 8.91 -1.29 39.30
C LEU A 86 9.80 -2.44 38.84
N LYS A 87 10.19 -3.33 39.74
CA LYS A 87 11.11 -4.44 39.48
C LYS A 87 10.64 -5.38 38.36
N PRO A 88 9.38 -5.87 38.32
CA PRO A 88 8.92 -6.72 37.22
C PRO A 88 8.93 -6.02 35.85
N ARG A 89 8.77 -4.69 35.83
CA ARG A 89 8.79 -3.91 34.58
C ARG A 89 10.21 -3.62 34.11
N PHE A 90 11.13 -3.39 35.05
CA PHE A 90 12.55 -3.28 34.76
C PHE A 90 13.10 -4.60 34.23
N GLU A 91 12.79 -5.71 34.89
CA GLU A 91 13.15 -7.07 34.44
C GLU A 91 12.60 -7.37 33.04
N LEU A 92 11.36 -6.97 32.75
CA LEU A 92 10.80 -7.10 31.41
C LEU A 92 11.61 -6.31 30.38
N LEU A 93 11.92 -5.03 30.63
CA LEU A 93 12.69 -4.21 29.70
C LEU A 93 14.14 -4.72 29.53
N GLN A 94 14.74 -5.20 30.62
CA GLN A 94 16.05 -5.86 30.61
C GLN A 94 16.04 -7.13 29.78
N SER A 95 14.97 -7.93 29.86
CA SER A 95 14.82 -9.14 29.02
C SER A 95 14.71 -8.83 27.51
N LEU A 96 14.46 -7.57 27.14
CA LEU A 96 14.46 -7.14 25.74
C LEU A 96 15.86 -6.73 25.25
N GLY A 97 16.84 -6.61 26.15
CA GLY A 97 18.20 -6.16 25.86
C GLY A 97 18.51 -4.73 26.33
N LEU A 98 17.57 -4.02 26.97
CA LEU A 98 17.82 -2.69 27.53
C LEU A 98 18.44 -2.79 28.93
N SER A 99 19.69 -2.41 29.10
CA SER A 99 20.37 -2.47 30.41
C SER A 99 21.20 -1.23 30.72
N GLY A 100 21.49 -1.01 32.01
CA GLY A 100 22.37 0.06 32.46
C GLY A 100 21.97 1.46 31.95
N PRO A 101 22.92 2.24 31.37
CA PRO A 101 22.66 3.60 30.87
C PRO A 101 21.57 3.69 29.79
N GLU A 102 21.43 2.67 28.94
CA GLU A 102 20.41 2.66 27.88
C GLU A 102 19.00 2.55 28.45
N LEU A 103 18.83 1.69 29.45
CA LEU A 103 17.57 1.57 30.18
C LEU A 103 17.24 2.88 30.91
N ALA A 104 18.25 3.50 31.54
CA ALA A 104 18.08 4.78 32.23
C ALA A 104 17.65 5.89 31.27
N SER A 105 18.35 6.06 30.15
CA SER A 105 18.00 7.04 29.11
C SER A 105 16.60 6.79 28.52
N PHE A 106 16.25 5.52 28.25
CA PHE A 106 14.94 5.14 27.73
C PHE A 106 13.82 5.52 28.71
N LEU A 107 13.99 5.15 29.98
CA LEU A 107 12.98 5.33 31.02
C LEU A 107 12.85 6.79 31.47
N SER A 108 13.95 7.55 31.58
CA SER A 108 13.91 8.99 31.87
C SER A 108 13.21 9.79 30.77
N SER A 109 13.34 9.37 29.50
CA SER A 109 12.64 10.03 28.39
C SER A 109 11.19 9.54 28.17
N SER A 110 10.77 8.43 28.78
CA SER A 110 9.40 7.91 28.69
C SER A 110 8.94 7.16 29.95
N PRO A 111 8.79 7.86 31.09
CA PRO A 111 8.46 7.22 32.37
C PRO A 111 7.04 6.63 32.41
N PHE A 112 6.16 7.05 31.49
CA PHE A 112 4.78 6.57 31.39
C PHE A 112 4.66 5.08 31.11
N ILE A 113 5.68 4.46 30.52
CA ILE A 113 5.69 3.02 30.25
C ILE A 113 5.49 2.21 31.53
N LEU A 114 5.97 2.71 32.67
CA LEU A 114 5.85 2.04 33.96
C LEU A 114 4.42 2.09 34.55
N CYS A 115 3.57 2.97 34.05
CA CYS A 115 2.19 3.09 34.51
C CYS A 115 1.24 2.08 33.85
N TYR A 116 1.68 1.39 32.80
CA TYR A 116 0.83 0.45 32.07
C TYR A 116 0.78 -0.93 32.72
N SER A 117 -0.36 -1.59 32.57
CA SER A 117 -0.52 -3.01 32.92
C SER A 117 0.42 -3.85 32.04
N MET A 118 1.20 -4.72 32.69
CA MET A 118 2.12 -5.62 31.99
C MET A 118 1.37 -6.56 31.04
N ASP A 119 0.31 -7.20 31.53
CA ASP A 119 -0.40 -8.24 30.78
C ASP A 119 -1.38 -7.67 29.75
N LYS A 120 -2.03 -6.54 30.05
CA LYS A 120 -3.02 -5.95 29.13
C LYS A 120 -2.39 -5.09 28.04
N HIS A 121 -1.21 -4.50 28.28
CA HIS A 121 -0.65 -3.49 27.38
C HIS A 121 0.80 -3.75 26.99
N LEU A 122 1.72 -3.87 27.94
CA LEU A 122 3.16 -3.94 27.62
C LEU A 122 3.51 -5.23 26.86
N LYS A 123 3.15 -6.40 27.40
CA LYS A 123 3.44 -7.70 26.77
C LYS A 123 2.79 -7.82 25.38
N PRO A 124 1.50 -7.51 25.17
CA PRO A 124 0.91 -7.56 23.83
C PRO A 124 1.59 -6.62 22.82
N SER A 125 1.91 -5.39 23.21
CA SER A 125 2.60 -4.43 22.32
C SER A 125 4.01 -4.88 21.98
N ILE A 126 4.75 -5.42 22.95
CA ILE A 126 6.09 -6.00 22.72
C ILE A 126 6.00 -7.20 21.77
N LEU A 127 5.07 -8.12 22.01
CA LEU A 127 4.87 -9.30 21.16
C LEU A 127 4.50 -8.89 19.73
N PHE A 128 3.64 -7.87 19.59
CA PHE A 128 3.29 -7.31 18.29
C PHE A 128 4.51 -6.75 17.57
N LEU A 129 5.25 -5.82 18.18
CA LEU A 129 6.45 -5.23 17.56
C LEU A 129 7.48 -6.32 17.19
N ARG A 130 7.67 -7.30 18.07
CA ARG A 130 8.59 -8.42 17.83
C ARG A 130 8.13 -9.34 16.69
N SER A 131 6.83 -9.48 16.48
CA SER A 131 6.26 -10.19 15.32
C SER A 131 6.25 -9.35 14.03
N TYR A 132 6.41 -8.04 14.17
CA TYR A 132 6.33 -7.11 13.06
C TYR A 132 7.68 -6.77 12.45
N PHE A 133 8.75 -6.76 13.25
CA PHE A 133 10.12 -6.54 12.77
C PHE A 133 10.90 -7.85 12.65
N ASN A 134 11.80 -7.91 11.68
CA ASN A 134 12.55 -9.13 11.37
C ASN A 134 13.81 -9.26 12.22
N THR A 135 14.41 -8.13 12.63
CA THR A 135 15.64 -8.09 13.42
C THR A 135 15.39 -7.55 14.83
N ASN A 136 16.23 -7.96 15.79
CA ASN A 136 16.15 -7.44 17.16
C ASN A 136 16.54 -5.95 17.23
N GLU A 137 17.45 -5.50 16.36
CA GLU A 137 17.85 -4.10 16.25
C GLU A 137 16.70 -3.20 15.78
N GLU A 138 15.98 -3.58 14.72
CA GLU A 138 14.81 -2.84 14.26
C GLU A 138 13.70 -2.83 15.32
N PHE A 139 13.49 -3.96 16.00
CA PHE A 139 12.54 -4.06 17.11
C PHE A 139 12.90 -3.10 18.26
N LEU A 140 14.16 -3.08 18.69
CA LEU A 140 14.64 -2.18 19.74
C LEU A 140 14.55 -0.71 19.30
N SER A 141 14.94 -0.43 18.05
CA SER A 141 14.79 0.89 17.44
C SER A 141 13.33 1.33 17.41
N ALA A 142 12.39 0.45 17.05
CA ALA A 142 10.97 0.76 17.08
C ALA A 142 10.46 1.10 18.49
N ILE A 143 10.87 0.34 19.50
CA ILE A 143 10.57 0.64 20.91
C ILE A 143 11.08 2.04 21.29
N GLN A 144 12.31 2.36 20.92
CA GLN A 144 12.91 3.67 21.18
C GLN A 144 12.21 4.81 20.43
N HIS A 145 11.81 4.63 19.17
CA HIS A 145 11.14 5.65 18.38
C HIS A 145 9.66 5.85 18.79
N CYS A 146 9.01 4.79 19.27
CA CYS A 146 7.63 4.82 19.78
C CYS A 146 7.52 5.38 21.20
N LYS A 147 8.64 5.65 21.89
CA LYS A 147 8.66 6.12 23.30
C LYS A 147 7.87 7.42 23.53
N ARG A 148 7.71 8.26 22.50
CA ARG A 148 6.95 9.52 22.54
C ARG A 148 5.43 9.36 22.52
N TYR A 149 4.92 8.16 22.20
CA TYR A 149 3.52 7.99 21.80
C TYR A 149 2.76 6.92 22.60
N LYS A 150 3.27 6.55 23.79
CA LYS A 150 2.62 5.65 24.77
C LYS A 150 2.40 4.21 24.25
N MET A 151 2.95 3.21 24.95
CA MET A 151 2.84 1.78 24.56
C MET A 151 1.41 1.23 24.46
N VAL A 152 0.44 1.81 25.18
CA VAL A 152 -0.99 1.45 25.09
C VAL A 152 -1.56 1.73 23.70
N VAL A 153 -1.05 2.75 23.03
CA VAL A 153 -1.56 3.19 21.74
C VAL A 153 -1.06 2.29 20.60
N LEU A 154 0.05 1.56 20.82
CA LEU A 154 0.58 0.59 19.86
C LEU A 154 -0.39 -0.55 19.56
N GLY A 155 -0.98 -1.16 20.61
CA GLY A 155 -1.89 -2.28 20.43
C GLY A 155 -3.24 -1.88 19.84
N ASN A 156 -3.77 -0.73 20.25
CA ASN A 156 -5.15 -0.33 19.94
C ASN A 156 -5.29 0.53 18.67
N ILE A 157 -4.26 1.28 18.29
CA ILE A 157 -4.34 2.22 17.15
C ILE A 157 -3.36 1.83 16.04
N MET A 158 -2.10 1.57 16.38
CA MET A 158 -1.07 1.31 15.38
C MET A 158 -1.30 0.00 14.63
N LYS A 159 -1.68 -1.08 15.33
CA LYS A 159 -1.95 -2.38 14.69
C LYS A 159 -3.09 -2.30 13.65
N PRO A 160 -4.30 -1.81 13.96
CA PRO A 160 -5.36 -1.64 12.96
C PRO A 160 -4.95 -0.75 11.78
N ASN A 161 -4.17 0.30 12.04
CA ASN A 161 -3.67 1.18 10.97
C ASN A 161 -2.67 0.48 10.04
N LEU A 162 -1.79 -0.36 10.59
CA LEU A 162 -0.85 -1.15 9.79
C LEU A 162 -1.60 -2.18 8.93
N GLU A 163 -2.57 -2.90 9.52
CA GLU A 163 -3.42 -3.84 8.78
C GLU A 163 -4.21 -3.13 7.66
N PHE A 164 -4.73 -1.92 7.93
CA PHE A 164 -5.39 -1.09 6.92
C PHE A 164 -4.42 -0.69 5.79
N LEU A 165 -3.23 -0.16 6.13
CA LEU A 165 -2.25 0.25 5.14
C LEU A 165 -1.73 -0.92 4.28
N GLU A 166 -1.58 -2.11 4.87
CA GLU A 166 -1.29 -3.35 4.15
C GLU A 166 -2.45 -3.70 3.20
N SER A 167 -3.71 -3.54 3.63
CA SER A 167 -4.89 -3.76 2.78
C SER A 167 -4.99 -2.78 1.61
N CYS A 168 -4.39 -1.59 1.73
CA CYS A 168 -4.26 -0.62 0.64
C CYS A 168 -3.18 -1.01 -0.39
N GLY A 169 -2.46 -2.11 -0.17
CA GLY A 169 -1.41 -2.61 -1.07
C GLY A 169 0.00 -2.14 -0.72
N ILE A 170 0.20 -1.49 0.43
CA ILE A 170 1.53 -1.02 0.85
C ILE A 170 2.32 -2.19 1.43
N ALA A 171 3.49 -2.47 0.84
CA ALA A 171 4.33 -3.58 1.28
C ALA A 171 4.85 -3.39 2.72
N ARG A 172 4.82 -4.47 3.49
CA ARG A 172 5.28 -4.50 4.89
C ARG A 172 6.69 -3.93 5.11
N PRO A 173 7.72 -4.22 4.27
CA PRO A 173 9.04 -3.60 4.41
C PRO A 173 9.03 -2.07 4.34
N THR A 174 8.17 -1.51 3.47
CA THR A 174 7.99 -0.05 3.37
C THR A 174 7.40 0.51 4.67
N LEU A 175 6.39 -0.17 5.23
CA LEU A 175 5.76 0.22 6.49
C LEU A 175 6.71 0.09 7.69
N GLN A 176 7.54 -0.95 7.74
CA GLN A 176 8.59 -1.12 8.74
C GLN A 176 9.55 0.07 8.72
N LYS A 177 10.08 0.44 7.55
CA LYS A 177 10.97 1.60 7.38
C LYS A 177 10.29 2.92 7.80
N PHE A 178 9.01 3.08 7.47
CA PHE A 178 8.22 4.24 7.90
C PHE A 178 7.99 4.27 9.40
N MET A 179 7.76 3.14 10.05
CA MET A 179 7.55 3.08 11.49
C MET A 179 8.81 3.46 12.26
N LEU A 180 9.99 3.07 11.77
CA LEU A 180 11.27 3.45 12.36
C LEU A 180 11.58 4.94 12.19
N SER A 181 11.20 5.53 11.06
CA SER A 181 11.55 6.92 10.74
C SER A 181 10.46 7.95 11.08
N ARG A 182 9.19 7.55 11.07
CA ARG A 182 7.98 8.41 11.16
C ARG A 182 6.86 7.72 11.97
N PRO A 183 7.13 7.27 13.21
CA PRO A 183 6.15 6.51 14.01
C PRO A 183 4.84 7.29 14.22
N GLY A 184 4.89 8.63 14.33
CA GLY A 184 3.75 9.54 14.47
C GLY A 184 2.62 9.32 13.45
N PHE A 185 2.95 8.89 12.23
CA PHE A 185 1.97 8.62 11.18
C PHE A 185 0.96 7.53 11.56
N PHE A 186 1.42 6.51 12.29
CA PHE A 186 0.60 5.35 12.63
C PHE A 186 -0.29 5.57 13.87
N TYR A 187 -0.19 6.75 14.50
CA TYR A 187 -1.01 7.13 15.66
C TYR A 187 -2.28 7.90 15.28
N GLN A 188 -2.50 8.15 13.99
CA GLN A 188 -3.76 8.71 13.50
C GLN A 188 -4.92 7.77 13.85
N SER A 189 -6.13 8.30 14.01
CA SER A 189 -7.30 7.40 14.08
C SER A 189 -7.46 6.66 12.75
N THR A 190 -7.98 5.44 12.81
CA THR A 190 -8.19 4.61 11.61
C THR A 190 -9.14 5.29 10.62
N GLU A 191 -10.17 5.98 11.11
CA GLU A 191 -11.10 6.78 10.30
C GLU A 191 -10.38 7.93 9.58
N ARG A 192 -9.53 8.68 10.30
CA ARG A 192 -8.75 9.77 9.70
C ARG A 192 -7.80 9.25 8.63
N LEU A 193 -7.17 8.10 8.89
CA LEU A 193 -6.25 7.46 7.95
C LEU A 193 -6.96 6.97 6.68
N LYS A 194 -8.19 6.46 6.80
CA LYS A 194 -9.07 6.12 5.66
C LYS A 194 -9.45 7.34 4.83
N GLN A 195 -9.84 8.43 5.47
CA GLN A 195 -10.14 9.70 4.77
C GLN A 195 -8.91 10.24 4.02
N ILE A 196 -7.73 10.12 4.62
CA ILE A 196 -6.47 10.50 3.96
C ILE A 196 -6.22 9.60 2.74
N GLU A 197 -6.45 8.31 2.87
CA GLU A 197 -6.28 7.34 1.79
C GLU A 197 -7.19 7.64 0.59
N GLU A 198 -8.47 7.86 0.85
CA GLU A 198 -9.47 8.25 -0.15
C GLU A 198 -9.05 9.54 -0.86
N ARG A 199 -8.70 10.57 -0.10
CA ARG A 199 -8.25 11.83 -0.67
C ARG A 199 -6.96 11.70 -1.50
N VAL A 200 -6.02 10.88 -1.06
CA VAL A 200 -4.78 10.65 -1.83
C VAL A 200 -5.08 9.96 -3.17
N ARG A 201 -6.08 9.07 -3.23
CA ARG A 201 -6.56 8.49 -4.49
C ARG A 201 -7.24 9.51 -5.39
N GLU A 202 -8.11 10.36 -4.83
CA GLU A 202 -8.77 11.45 -5.57
C GLU A 202 -7.75 12.39 -6.22
N LEU A 203 -6.62 12.63 -5.54
CA LEU A 203 -5.51 13.43 -6.04
C LEU A 203 -4.65 12.69 -7.09
N GLY A 204 -5.05 11.49 -7.54
CA GLY A 204 -4.40 10.75 -8.63
C GLY A 204 -3.17 9.95 -8.22
N CYS A 205 -2.95 9.71 -6.92
CA CYS A 205 -1.83 8.88 -6.48
C CYS A 205 -2.18 7.38 -6.60
N ASP A 206 -1.43 6.64 -7.42
CA ASP A 206 -1.59 5.19 -7.57
C ASP A 206 -1.15 4.44 -6.29
N PRO A 207 -2.01 3.63 -5.65
CA PRO A 207 -1.63 2.77 -4.51
C PRO A 207 -0.46 1.83 -4.75
N LYS A 208 -0.20 1.44 -6.01
CA LYS A 208 0.95 0.61 -6.37
C LYS A 208 2.26 1.40 -6.40
N SER A 209 2.19 2.73 -6.46
CA SER A 209 3.37 3.58 -6.45
C SER A 209 4.02 3.60 -5.08
N LYS A 210 5.36 3.56 -5.04
CA LYS A 210 6.12 3.79 -3.81
C LYS A 210 5.80 5.15 -3.18
N MET A 211 5.36 6.14 -3.96
CA MET A 211 4.99 7.48 -3.47
C MET A 211 3.66 7.52 -2.71
N PHE A 212 2.82 6.49 -2.79
CA PHE A 212 1.50 6.48 -2.18
C PHE A 212 1.55 6.69 -0.65
N VAL A 213 2.37 5.91 0.05
CA VAL A 213 2.54 6.06 1.52
C VAL A 213 3.15 7.41 1.90
N TYR A 214 4.02 7.98 1.05
CA TYR A 214 4.59 9.31 1.23
C TYR A 214 3.53 10.41 1.06
N ALA A 215 2.59 10.23 0.13
CA ALA A 215 1.45 11.13 -0.05
C ALA A 215 0.49 11.06 1.13
N MET A 216 0.17 9.87 1.61
CA MET A 216 -0.62 9.70 2.83
C MET A 216 0.04 10.37 4.04
N TYR A 217 1.36 10.19 4.19
CA TYR A 217 2.12 10.84 5.25
C TYR A 217 2.06 12.36 5.14
N ALA A 218 2.32 12.93 3.96
CA ALA A 218 2.24 14.37 3.74
C ALA A 218 0.85 14.91 4.10
N MET A 219 -0.21 14.26 3.63
CA MET A 219 -1.61 14.61 3.92
C MET A 219 -1.98 14.49 5.38
N SER A 220 -1.41 13.52 6.11
CA SER A 220 -1.66 13.36 7.55
C SER A 220 -1.23 14.58 8.38
N SER A 221 -0.24 15.33 7.88
CA SER A 221 0.30 16.52 8.54
C SER A 221 -0.35 17.83 8.08
N LEU A 222 -1.22 17.78 7.06
CA LEU A 222 -1.83 18.95 6.43
C LEU A 222 -3.30 19.07 6.84
N SER A 223 -3.67 20.26 7.30
CA SER A 223 -5.08 20.63 7.42
C SER A 223 -5.62 21.07 6.06
N GLU A 224 -6.93 20.98 5.86
CA GLU A 224 -7.59 21.48 4.64
C GLU A 224 -7.24 22.94 4.34
N LYS A 225 -7.19 23.79 5.38
CA LYS A 225 -6.78 25.20 5.24
C LYS A 225 -5.35 25.33 4.68
N LYS A 226 -4.39 24.55 5.21
CA LYS A 226 -3.00 24.58 4.74
C LYS A 226 -2.86 24.01 3.33
N TRP A 227 -3.61 22.96 3.01
CA TRP A 227 -3.64 22.39 1.67
C TRP A 227 -4.15 23.43 0.65
N LYS A 228 -5.28 24.06 0.94
CA LYS A 228 -5.91 25.07 0.07
C LYS A 228 -4.98 26.28 -0.13
N ALA A 229 -4.39 26.82 0.93
CA ALA A 229 -3.45 27.93 0.83
C ALA A 229 -2.23 27.60 -0.05
N LYS A 230 -1.69 26.37 0.04
CA LYS A 230 -0.58 25.92 -0.81
C LYS A 230 -0.99 25.71 -2.26
N LEU A 231 -2.20 25.20 -2.48
CA LEU A 231 -2.76 25.06 -3.83
C LEU A 231 -2.92 26.44 -4.48
N GLU A 232 -3.53 27.39 -3.78
CA GLU A 232 -3.72 28.77 -4.24
C GLU A 232 -2.39 29.49 -4.50
N LEU A 233 -1.38 29.26 -3.65
CA LEU A 233 -0.01 29.76 -3.87
C LEU A 233 0.59 29.20 -5.16
N LEU A 234 0.47 27.90 -5.41
CA LEU A 234 0.98 27.31 -6.65
C LEU A 234 0.18 27.81 -7.87
N GLU A 235 -1.13 27.99 -7.74
CA GLU A 235 -1.96 28.59 -8.79
C GLU A 235 -1.57 30.05 -9.08
N SER A 236 -1.16 30.83 -8.08
CA SER A 236 -0.70 32.21 -8.30
C SER A 236 0.61 32.30 -9.10
N PHE A 237 1.42 31.23 -9.11
CA PHE A 237 2.58 31.08 -10.00
C PHE A 237 2.20 30.49 -11.38
N GLY A 238 0.90 30.32 -11.64
CA GLY A 238 0.37 29.92 -12.93
C GLY A 238 0.42 28.43 -13.22
N PHE A 239 0.45 27.57 -12.20
CA PHE A 239 0.22 26.13 -12.32
C PHE A 239 -1.28 25.83 -12.26
N SER A 240 -1.76 24.94 -13.12
CA SER A 240 -3.14 24.43 -13.03
C SER A 240 -3.29 23.44 -11.86
N LYS A 241 -4.52 23.25 -11.35
CA LYS A 241 -4.79 22.23 -10.32
C LYS A 241 -4.32 20.83 -10.72
N GLY A 242 -4.53 20.45 -11.98
CA GLY A 242 -4.11 19.15 -12.51
C GLY A 242 -2.59 18.97 -12.50
N GLU A 243 -1.83 20.02 -12.83
CA GLU A 243 -0.36 20.01 -12.73
C GLU A 243 0.09 19.89 -11.28
N VAL A 244 -0.53 20.64 -10.36
CA VAL A 244 -0.21 20.55 -8.93
C VAL A 244 -0.48 19.14 -8.38
N PHE A 245 -1.57 18.49 -8.79
CA PHE A 245 -1.87 17.11 -8.37
C PHE A 245 -0.85 16.12 -8.96
N THR A 246 -0.45 16.32 -10.22
CA THR A 246 0.62 15.53 -10.85
C THR A 246 1.94 15.72 -10.10
N MET A 247 2.29 16.96 -9.75
CA MET A 247 3.48 17.27 -8.97
C MET A 247 3.45 16.62 -7.59
N PHE A 248 2.31 16.70 -6.90
CA PHE A 248 2.09 16.07 -5.61
C PHE A 248 2.25 14.54 -5.68
N SER A 249 1.69 13.89 -6.70
CA SER A 249 1.80 12.43 -6.87
C SER A 249 3.24 11.94 -7.06
N LYS A 250 4.10 12.77 -7.68
CA LYS A 250 5.51 12.48 -7.93
C LYS A 250 6.42 12.87 -6.76
N ALA A 251 6.10 13.96 -6.05
CA ALA A 251 6.88 14.46 -4.92
C ALA A 251 5.97 15.00 -3.80
N PRO A 252 5.33 14.14 -3.00
CA PRO A 252 4.33 14.58 -2.02
C PRO A 252 4.87 15.52 -0.94
N TYR A 253 6.17 15.40 -0.64
CA TYR A 253 6.88 16.24 0.31
C TYR A 253 6.93 17.72 -0.06
N LEU A 254 6.68 18.08 -1.32
CA LEU A 254 6.46 19.45 -1.77
C LEU A 254 5.45 20.16 -0.85
N MET A 255 4.31 19.51 -0.61
CA MET A 255 3.20 20.10 0.16
C MET A 255 3.48 20.12 1.67
N SER A 256 4.50 19.40 2.14
CA SER A 256 4.96 19.44 3.53
C SER A 256 5.86 20.64 3.85
N ARG A 257 6.25 21.45 2.85
CA ARG A 257 7.07 22.66 3.04
C ARG A 257 6.23 23.88 3.43
N SER A 258 6.87 24.88 4.03
CA SER A 258 6.20 26.17 4.33
C SER A 258 5.87 26.93 3.04
N GLU A 259 4.82 27.74 3.05
CA GLU A 259 4.47 28.62 1.92
C GLU A 259 5.61 29.58 1.57
N GLU A 260 6.23 30.20 2.58
CA GLU A 260 7.39 31.09 2.40
C GLU A 260 8.53 30.40 1.63
N ARG A 261 8.81 29.14 1.97
CA ARG A 261 9.85 28.38 1.27
C ARG A 261 9.45 28.06 -0.16
N LEU A 262 8.21 27.63 -0.39
CA LEU A 262 7.72 27.36 -1.74
C LEU A 262 7.80 28.61 -2.61
N MET A 263 7.42 29.76 -2.07
CA MET A 263 7.51 31.06 -2.72
C MET A 263 8.95 31.41 -3.10
N LYS A 264 9.91 31.30 -2.17
CA LYS A 264 11.35 31.54 -2.45
C LYS A 264 11.89 30.64 -3.56
N VAL A 265 11.53 29.35 -3.55
CA VAL A 265 11.98 28.42 -4.58
C VAL A 265 11.35 28.74 -5.94
N MET A 266 10.07 29.10 -5.97
CA MET A 266 9.38 29.50 -7.21
C MET A 266 9.97 30.78 -7.80
N ASP A 267 10.18 31.80 -6.97
CA ASP A 267 10.78 33.07 -7.37
C ASP A 267 12.17 32.85 -7.99
N TYR A 268 13.01 32.06 -7.33
CA TYR A 268 14.32 31.71 -7.87
C TYR A 268 14.24 30.99 -9.23
N PHE A 269 13.42 29.94 -9.36
CA PHE A 269 13.38 29.19 -10.61
C PHE A 269 12.69 29.92 -11.76
N LEU A 270 11.56 30.58 -11.51
CA LEU A 270 10.74 31.22 -12.54
C LEU A 270 11.19 32.65 -12.83
N ASN A 271 11.53 33.43 -11.80
CA ASN A 271 11.84 34.84 -11.95
C ASN A 271 13.33 35.11 -12.11
N GLU A 272 14.21 34.46 -11.33
CA GLU A 272 15.66 34.65 -11.49
C GLU A 272 16.24 33.80 -12.63
N LEU A 273 15.99 32.49 -12.61
CA LEU A 273 16.59 31.55 -13.57
C LEU A 273 15.77 31.37 -14.86
N LYS A 274 14.57 31.93 -14.94
CA LYS A 274 13.68 31.88 -16.11
C LYS A 274 13.40 30.46 -16.63
N TYR A 275 13.36 29.45 -15.77
CA TYR A 275 12.96 28.10 -16.16
C TYR A 275 11.48 28.05 -16.56
N ASP A 276 11.16 27.19 -17.51
CA ASP A 276 9.77 26.97 -17.91
C ASP A 276 8.97 26.24 -16.81
N LYS A 277 7.70 26.62 -16.64
CA LYS A 277 6.81 26.00 -15.66
C LYS A 277 6.61 24.50 -15.89
N SER A 278 6.52 24.07 -17.15
CA SER A 278 6.39 22.65 -17.51
C SER A 278 7.63 21.85 -17.08
N PHE A 279 8.82 22.46 -17.14
CA PHE A 279 10.04 21.85 -16.62
C PHE A 279 9.92 21.59 -15.11
N LEU A 280 9.48 22.57 -14.33
CA LEU A 280 9.30 22.42 -12.88
C LEU A 280 8.19 21.43 -12.54
N ALA A 281 7.08 21.45 -13.27
CA ALA A 281 5.97 20.50 -13.11
C ALA A 281 6.40 19.05 -13.39
N SER A 282 7.29 18.85 -14.36
CA SER A 282 7.86 17.54 -14.67
C SER A 282 8.84 17.03 -13.59
N ARG A 283 9.46 17.94 -12.82
CA ARG A 283 10.55 17.68 -11.85
C ARG A 283 10.27 18.28 -10.45
N PRO A 284 9.16 17.89 -9.80
CA PRO A 284 8.72 18.52 -8.54
C PRO A 284 9.63 18.21 -7.34
N VAL A 285 10.58 17.29 -7.47
CA VAL A 285 11.58 17.00 -6.43
C VAL A 285 12.51 18.20 -6.16
N LEU A 286 12.70 19.10 -7.12
CA LEU A 286 13.54 20.30 -6.96
C LEU A 286 13.09 21.17 -5.79
N PHE A 287 11.78 21.26 -5.56
CA PHE A 287 11.18 22.00 -4.45
C PHE A 287 11.48 21.39 -3.08
N CYS A 288 11.92 20.13 -3.04
CA CYS A 288 12.20 19.42 -1.80
C CYS A 288 13.63 19.66 -1.30
N TYR A 289 14.56 20.12 -2.15
CA TYR A 289 15.95 20.40 -1.80
C TYR A 289 16.13 21.77 -1.15
N SER A 290 17.25 21.98 -0.44
CA SER A 290 17.63 23.30 0.08
C SER A 290 18.01 24.22 -1.07
N LEU A 291 17.36 25.37 -1.13
CA LEU A 291 17.67 26.36 -2.15
C LEU A 291 19.11 26.86 -1.97
N GLU A 292 19.43 27.30 -0.75
CA GLU A 292 20.67 27.97 -0.38
C GLU A 292 21.85 27.00 -0.26
N LYS A 293 21.62 25.81 0.32
CA LYS A 293 22.68 24.84 0.60
C LYS A 293 22.92 23.81 -0.50
N ARG A 294 22.01 23.67 -1.47
CA ARG A 294 22.09 22.62 -2.48
C ARG A 294 21.81 23.10 -3.89
N VAL A 295 20.68 23.77 -4.12
CA VAL A 295 20.29 24.17 -5.48
C VAL A 295 21.19 25.27 -6.02
N ILE A 296 21.31 26.40 -5.31
CA ILE A 296 22.11 27.56 -5.74
C ILE A 296 23.59 27.19 -5.92
N PRO A 297 24.28 26.56 -4.94
CA PRO A 297 25.70 26.22 -5.11
C PRO A 297 25.95 25.33 -6.32
N ARG A 298 25.11 24.31 -6.52
CA ARG A 298 25.26 23.37 -7.65
C ARG A 298 24.88 23.99 -8.98
N PHE A 299 23.91 24.90 -8.99
CA PHE A 299 23.57 25.66 -10.18
C PHE A 299 24.71 26.59 -10.59
N ASN A 300 25.34 27.29 -9.64
CA ASN A 300 26.47 28.18 -9.93
C ASN A 300 27.67 27.43 -10.51
N VAL A 301 28.03 26.28 -9.92
CA VAL A 301 29.08 25.40 -10.47
C VAL A 301 28.72 24.94 -11.88
N LEU A 302 27.48 24.50 -12.09
CA LEU A 302 27.01 24.07 -13.42
C LEU A 302 27.06 25.22 -14.43
N GLN A 303 26.73 26.44 -14.01
CA GLN A 303 26.80 27.62 -14.86
C GLN A 303 28.26 27.99 -15.20
N ALA A 304 29.18 27.93 -14.25
CA ALA A 304 30.60 28.16 -14.48
C ALA A 304 31.20 27.13 -15.44
N LEU A 305 30.84 25.86 -15.30
CA LEU A 305 31.23 24.79 -16.22
C LEU A 305 30.66 24.97 -17.64
N ARG A 306 29.45 25.54 -17.76
CA ARG A 306 28.86 25.91 -19.07
C ARG A 306 29.59 27.07 -19.71
N SER A 307 29.89 28.12 -18.95
CA SER A 307 30.60 29.32 -19.45
C SER A 307 32.04 29.02 -19.85
N SER A 308 32.68 28.02 -19.25
CA SER A 308 34.03 27.57 -19.59
C SER A 308 34.07 26.49 -20.69
N ALA A 309 32.93 26.12 -21.27
CA ALA A 309 32.79 25.06 -22.29
C ALA A 309 33.37 23.70 -21.88
N LEU A 310 33.52 23.43 -20.57
CA LEU A 310 34.10 22.20 -20.03
C LEU A 310 33.12 21.02 -20.04
N LEU A 311 31.84 21.25 -20.33
CA LEU A 311 30.82 20.21 -20.44
C LEU A 311 30.64 19.75 -21.89
N THR A 312 30.89 18.47 -22.14
CA THR A 312 30.70 17.83 -23.46
C THR A 312 29.24 17.59 -23.83
N ARG A 313 28.31 17.73 -22.88
CA ARG A 313 26.88 17.50 -23.03
C ARG A 313 26.10 18.36 -22.05
N ASP A 314 24.89 18.78 -22.42
CA ASP A 314 24.04 19.54 -21.51
C ASP A 314 23.61 18.66 -20.32
N VAL A 315 23.94 19.11 -19.11
CA VAL A 315 23.66 18.40 -17.86
C VAL A 315 22.49 19.07 -17.16
N ASN A 316 21.44 18.29 -16.88
CA ASN A 316 20.24 18.79 -16.22
C ASN A 316 20.46 19.02 -14.71
N LEU A 317 20.10 20.21 -14.23
CA LEU A 317 20.19 20.61 -12.81
C LEU A 317 19.50 19.64 -11.85
N SER A 318 18.41 18.98 -12.27
CA SER A 318 17.70 18.00 -11.42
C SER A 318 18.56 16.78 -11.09
N ASN A 319 19.33 16.28 -12.06
CA ASN A 319 20.23 15.15 -11.86
C ASN A 319 21.39 15.54 -10.93
N VAL A 320 21.89 16.76 -11.12
CA VAL A 320 22.95 17.33 -10.30
C VAL A 320 22.48 17.53 -8.86
N CYS A 321 21.24 17.97 -8.64
CA CYS A 321 20.65 18.09 -7.30
C CYS A 321 20.32 16.75 -6.63
N PHE A 322 20.16 15.67 -7.41
CA PHE A 322 19.78 14.36 -6.91
C PHE A 322 20.93 13.60 -6.23
N ILE A 323 22.15 13.71 -6.76
CA ILE A 323 23.32 12.98 -6.26
C ILE A 323 23.81 13.51 -4.89
N SER A 324 24.63 12.70 -4.20
CA SER A 324 25.23 13.09 -2.92
C SER A 324 26.18 14.30 -3.09
N GLU A 325 26.55 14.94 -1.99
CA GLU A 325 27.53 16.03 -2.03
C GLU A 325 28.91 15.54 -2.46
N GLU A 326 29.35 14.41 -1.91
CA GLU A 326 30.61 13.76 -2.28
C GLU A 326 30.68 13.44 -3.77
N SER A 327 29.66 12.77 -4.33
CA SER A 327 29.63 12.44 -5.75
C SER A 327 29.49 13.69 -6.63
N PHE A 328 28.83 14.73 -6.13
CA PHE A 328 28.76 16.02 -6.83
C PHE A 328 30.15 16.66 -6.92
N LEU A 329 30.85 16.77 -5.80
CA LEU A 329 32.19 17.36 -5.74
C LEU A 329 33.17 16.55 -6.61
N GLN A 330 33.18 15.23 -6.50
CA GLN A 330 34.05 14.38 -7.31
C GLN A 330 33.81 14.56 -8.82
N LYS A 331 32.55 14.68 -9.25
CA LYS A 331 32.18 14.70 -10.68
C LYS A 331 32.13 16.08 -11.33
N TYR A 332 31.91 17.12 -10.54
CA TYR A 332 31.67 18.48 -11.05
C TYR A 332 32.62 19.53 -10.48
N VAL A 333 33.53 19.14 -9.57
CA VAL A 333 34.54 20.03 -8.99
C VAL A 333 35.93 19.41 -9.14
N PHE A 334 36.20 18.29 -8.47
CA PHE A 334 37.52 17.66 -8.40
C PHE A 334 37.96 16.97 -9.71
N SER A 335 37.02 16.63 -10.59
CA SER A 335 37.35 16.03 -11.89
C SER A 335 37.94 17.01 -12.91
N PHE A 336 38.01 18.30 -12.57
CA PHE A 336 38.45 19.37 -13.47
C PHE A 336 39.83 19.94 -13.11
N GLY A 337 40.68 19.20 -12.40
CA GLY A 337 42.11 19.50 -12.25
C GLY A 337 42.43 20.97 -11.94
N GLU A 338 42.94 21.71 -12.93
CA GLU A 338 43.34 23.12 -12.79
C GLU A 338 42.19 24.06 -12.38
N GLN A 339 40.93 23.73 -12.68
CA GLN A 339 39.77 24.53 -12.29
C GLN A 339 39.15 24.11 -10.95
N GLU A 340 39.73 23.13 -10.25
CA GLU A 340 39.19 22.58 -9.00
C GLU A 340 38.97 23.65 -7.93
N GLU A 341 39.99 24.44 -7.63
CA GLU A 341 39.96 25.43 -6.55
C GLU A 341 38.92 26.53 -6.83
N TYR A 342 38.86 26.98 -8.09
CA TYR A 342 37.84 27.92 -8.57
C TYR A 342 36.42 27.37 -8.41
N LEU A 343 36.16 26.16 -8.90
CA LEU A 343 34.84 25.51 -8.81
C LEU A 343 34.45 25.23 -7.35
N LEU A 344 35.43 24.91 -6.49
CA LEU A 344 35.22 24.70 -5.06
C LEU A 344 34.86 26.01 -4.34
N ASN A 345 35.47 27.13 -4.72
CA ASN A 345 35.14 28.45 -4.18
C ASN A 345 33.73 28.89 -4.60
N ILE A 346 33.34 28.65 -5.86
CA ILE A 346 31.97 28.85 -6.32
C ILE A 346 30.97 28.00 -5.53
N PHE A 347 31.29 26.72 -5.30
CA PHE A 347 30.44 25.83 -4.52
C PHE A 347 30.30 26.28 -3.06
N LYS A 348 31.36 26.81 -2.44
CA LYS A 348 31.33 27.34 -1.07
C LYS A 348 30.62 28.69 -0.97
N GLY A 349 30.32 29.35 -2.09
CA GLY A 349 29.68 30.66 -2.12
C GLY A 349 30.64 31.84 -1.91
N ASN A 350 31.95 31.59 -2.02
CA ASN A 350 32.97 32.63 -1.99
C ASN A 350 33.12 33.19 -3.40
N ARG A 351 32.44 34.31 -3.71
CA ARG A 351 32.65 35.03 -4.97
C ARG A 351 33.88 35.93 -4.82
N GLU A 352 35.02 35.53 -5.36
CA GLU A 352 36.01 36.51 -5.80
C GLU A 352 35.55 36.98 -7.19
N ASN A 353 35.10 38.23 -7.25
CA ASN A 353 34.38 38.79 -8.39
C ASN A 353 35.30 39.28 -9.53
N ASP A 354 36.61 39.00 -9.51
CA ASP A 354 37.55 39.71 -10.37
C ASP A 354 38.31 38.86 -11.43
N GLU A 355 38.08 37.54 -11.53
CA GLU A 355 38.82 36.68 -12.49
C GLU A 355 38.03 36.21 -13.72
N ILE A 356 36.76 36.60 -13.86
CA ILE A 356 35.88 36.15 -14.96
C ILE A 356 36.33 36.69 -16.33
N ASP A 357 36.98 37.86 -16.38
CA ASP A 357 37.47 38.47 -17.63
C ASP A 357 38.93 38.08 -17.98
N ALA A 358 39.70 37.52 -17.04
CA ALA A 358 41.12 37.23 -17.26
C ALA A 358 41.36 35.86 -17.92
N MET A 359 40.57 34.83 -17.57
CA MET A 359 40.82 33.46 -18.03
C MET A 359 40.10 33.06 -19.33
N ALA A 360 39.04 33.77 -19.72
CA ALA A 360 38.39 33.58 -21.04
C ALA A 360 39.35 33.82 -22.22
N LYS A 361 40.51 34.45 -21.98
CA LYS A 361 41.58 34.68 -22.96
C LYS A 361 42.69 33.63 -22.97
N ALA A 362 42.77 32.70 -22.01
CA ALA A 362 43.98 31.91 -21.79
C ALA A 362 43.91 30.41 -22.15
N SER A 363 42.75 29.77 -22.30
CA SER A 363 42.70 28.32 -22.51
C SER A 363 42.11 27.91 -23.86
N SER A 364 42.97 27.99 -24.88
CA SER A 364 42.83 27.22 -26.11
C SER A 364 43.56 25.87 -25.94
N SER A 365 42.95 24.90 -25.26
CA SER A 365 43.38 23.51 -25.39
C SER A 365 42.25 22.52 -25.07
N SER A 366 42.34 21.37 -25.75
CA SER A 366 41.29 20.44 -26.16
C SER A 366 40.28 19.94 -25.12
N PRO A 367 39.05 19.60 -25.53
CA PRO A 367 38.04 19.00 -24.64
C PRO A 367 38.43 17.58 -24.24
N LEU A 368 38.66 17.36 -22.94
CA LEU A 368 38.81 16.03 -22.35
C LEU A 368 37.45 15.32 -22.33
N SER A 369 37.42 14.10 -22.87
CA SER A 369 36.21 13.29 -23.02
C SER A 369 35.80 12.67 -21.68
N LEU A 370 34.54 12.89 -21.29
CA LEU A 370 33.89 12.11 -20.23
C LEU A 370 33.69 10.66 -20.71
N PRO A 371 33.98 9.63 -19.90
CA PRO A 371 33.74 8.24 -20.28
C PRO A 371 32.26 8.00 -20.65
N LEU A 372 32.05 7.34 -21.79
CA LEU A 372 30.76 6.91 -22.28
C LEU A 372 30.19 5.78 -21.42
N THR A 373 28.88 5.85 -21.22
CA THR A 373 28.05 4.93 -20.43
C THR A 373 27.92 3.56 -21.11
N GLY A 374 28.01 2.49 -20.32
CA GLY A 374 27.57 1.15 -20.69
C GLY A 374 27.06 0.41 -19.45
N ASP A 375 25.80 -0.02 -19.54
CA ASP A 375 25.15 -1.10 -18.80
C ASP A 375 24.47 -0.85 -17.43
N GLU A 376 23.15 -1.10 -17.52
CA GLU A 376 22.21 -1.65 -16.55
C GLU A 376 21.96 -0.91 -15.22
N VAL A 377 20.77 -0.32 -15.19
CA VAL A 377 20.04 0.10 -13.99
C VAL A 377 19.68 -1.15 -13.17
N ASN A 378 20.58 -1.57 -12.28
CA ASN A 378 20.24 -2.45 -11.16
C ASN A 378 20.14 -1.62 -9.88
N LEU A 379 18.92 -1.55 -9.36
CA LEU A 379 18.57 -0.92 -8.08
C LEU A 379 19.22 -1.71 -6.93
N MET A 380 20.47 -1.39 -6.58
CA MET A 380 21.06 -1.79 -5.31
C MET A 380 21.01 -0.66 -4.28
N SER A 381 20.63 -1.08 -3.09
CA SER A 381 20.50 -0.31 -1.85
C SER A 381 21.89 0.07 -1.33
N PRO A 382 22.08 1.22 -0.66
CA PRO A 382 23.36 1.52 -0.06
C PRO A 382 23.58 0.63 1.18
N SER A 383 24.63 -0.20 1.12
CA SER A 383 25.22 -0.88 2.29
C SER A 383 26.63 -0.34 2.51
N ASN A 384 26.80 0.29 3.68
CA ASN A 384 27.96 0.44 4.56
C ASN A 384 29.41 0.32 4.05
N SER A 385 30.22 1.28 4.50
CA SER A 385 31.50 1.02 5.20
C SER A 385 31.76 2.14 6.21
N SER A 386 31.91 1.85 7.50
CA SER A 386 33.24 1.82 8.10
C SER A 386 33.39 0.73 9.19
N LEU A 387 34.65 0.33 9.37
CA LEU A 387 35.14 -0.91 9.97
C LEU A 387 34.98 -1.04 11.49
N SER A 388 34.73 -2.29 11.92
CA SER A 388 35.22 -2.95 13.15
C SER A 388 35.12 -4.48 12.93
N PRO A 389 35.98 -5.33 13.54
CA PRO A 389 36.25 -6.69 13.05
C PRO A 389 35.07 -7.66 13.28
N PRO A 390 34.85 -8.68 12.42
CA PRO A 390 33.71 -9.57 12.60
C PRO A 390 34.01 -10.65 13.64
N CYS A 391 33.21 -10.65 14.70
CA CYS A 391 33.04 -11.80 15.59
C CYS A 391 32.02 -12.76 14.97
N ASN A 392 32.46 -13.98 14.63
CA ASN A 392 31.82 -15.31 14.44
C ASN A 392 30.28 -15.51 14.31
N SER A 393 29.50 -14.51 13.89
CA SER A 393 28.03 -14.60 13.82
C SER A 393 27.48 -15.11 12.48
N LYS A 394 28.25 -15.01 11.39
CA LYS A 394 27.85 -15.53 10.06
C LYS A 394 27.91 -17.07 9.98
N GLU A 395 28.86 -17.71 10.65
CA GLU A 395 28.96 -19.18 10.68
C GLU A 395 27.82 -19.83 11.48
N MET A 396 27.37 -19.20 12.58
CA MET A 396 26.24 -19.71 13.38
C MET A 396 24.89 -19.59 12.65
N ALA A 397 24.69 -18.55 11.84
CA ALA A 397 23.46 -18.35 11.08
C ALA A 397 23.32 -19.37 9.93
N LEU A 398 24.40 -19.64 9.18
CA LEU A 398 24.45 -20.71 8.18
C LEU A 398 24.23 -22.09 8.82
N SER A 399 24.80 -22.33 10.00
CA SER A 399 24.63 -23.57 10.77
C SER A 399 23.18 -23.81 11.21
N SER A 400 22.46 -22.78 11.64
CA SER A 400 21.07 -22.91 12.11
C SER A 400 20.02 -23.09 10.99
N ALA A 401 20.28 -22.54 9.79
CA ALA A 401 19.49 -22.78 8.60
C ALA A 401 19.73 -24.21 8.07
N SER A 402 21.00 -24.64 8.06
CA SER A 402 21.42 -26.01 7.72
C SER A 402 20.77 -27.05 8.64
N LEU A 403 20.71 -26.80 9.96
CA LEU A 403 20.07 -27.72 10.91
C LEU A 403 18.56 -27.91 10.65
N ARG A 404 17.83 -26.85 10.26
CA ARG A 404 16.39 -26.94 9.98
C ARG A 404 16.08 -27.57 8.63
N VAL A 405 16.88 -27.27 7.60
CA VAL A 405 16.81 -27.95 6.31
C VAL A 405 17.04 -29.45 6.52
N LYS A 406 18.07 -29.81 7.30
CA LYS A 406 18.34 -31.20 7.68
C LYS A 406 17.18 -31.84 8.44
N GLN A 407 16.56 -31.15 9.41
CA GLN A 407 15.36 -31.66 10.09
C GLN A 407 14.16 -31.90 9.16
N LEU A 408 13.95 -31.04 8.15
CA LEU A 408 12.87 -31.19 7.18
C LEU A 408 13.11 -32.36 6.24
N ILE A 409 14.35 -32.56 5.80
CA ILE A 409 14.78 -33.72 5.02
C ILE A 409 14.61 -34.99 5.86
N ASP A 410 15.23 -35.06 7.05
CA ASP A 410 15.27 -36.26 7.89
C ASP A 410 13.89 -36.67 8.45
N SER A 411 13.02 -35.70 8.78
CA SER A 411 11.75 -35.99 9.47
C SER A 411 10.54 -36.12 8.54
N VAL A 412 10.59 -35.50 7.36
CA VAL A 412 9.45 -35.41 6.42
C VAL A 412 9.78 -35.99 5.04
N ASP A 413 11.06 -36.26 4.76
CA ASP A 413 11.52 -36.77 3.46
C ASP A 413 11.23 -35.79 2.31
N LEU A 414 11.53 -34.51 2.52
CA LEU A 414 11.48 -33.48 1.49
C LEU A 414 12.80 -33.40 0.74
N SER A 415 12.75 -33.14 -0.57
CA SER A 415 13.90 -32.73 -1.37
C SER A 415 14.58 -31.49 -0.79
N GLU A 416 15.89 -31.39 -1.00
CA GLU A 416 16.72 -30.30 -0.50
C GLU A 416 16.18 -28.93 -0.94
N GLU A 417 15.78 -28.80 -2.21
CA GLU A 417 15.19 -27.57 -2.75
C GLU A 417 13.88 -27.17 -2.04
N ALA A 418 12.98 -28.12 -1.80
CA ALA A 418 11.72 -27.86 -1.11
C ALA A 418 11.93 -27.54 0.38
N ALA A 419 12.86 -28.24 1.03
CA ALA A 419 13.25 -28.00 2.42
C ALA A 419 13.85 -26.60 2.60
N ILE A 420 14.75 -26.18 1.70
CA ILE A 420 15.32 -24.82 1.68
C ILE A 420 14.20 -23.79 1.51
N SER A 421 13.31 -23.98 0.52
CA SER A 421 12.22 -23.06 0.20
C SER A 421 11.29 -22.75 1.39
N ILE A 422 10.98 -23.75 2.22
CA ILE A 422 10.07 -23.58 3.37
C ILE A 422 10.77 -23.36 4.71
N SER A 423 12.10 -23.57 4.78
CA SER A 423 12.87 -23.52 6.04
C SER A 423 12.67 -22.22 6.84
N HIS A 424 12.55 -21.08 6.15
CA HIS A 424 12.33 -19.78 6.77
C HIS A 424 10.95 -19.67 7.46
N GLN A 425 9.93 -20.40 6.97
CA GLN A 425 8.60 -20.41 7.59
C GLN A 425 8.61 -21.05 9.00
N PHE A 426 9.68 -21.78 9.33
CA PHE A 426 9.83 -22.45 10.61
C PHE A 426 10.48 -21.59 11.69
N LEU A 427 10.98 -20.39 11.35
CA LEU A 427 11.70 -19.50 12.27
C LEU A 427 10.82 -19.01 13.44
N HIS A 428 9.51 -18.91 13.24
CA HIS A 428 8.56 -18.40 14.24
C HIS A 428 8.04 -19.47 15.21
N PHE A 429 8.32 -20.76 14.98
CA PHE A 429 7.82 -21.85 15.83
C PHE A 429 8.79 -22.14 16.99
N LYS A 430 8.29 -22.00 18.23
CA LYS A 430 9.00 -22.43 19.44
C LYS A 430 9.27 -23.95 19.46
N SER A 431 8.47 -24.73 18.75
CA SER A 431 8.63 -26.19 18.60
C SER A 431 8.24 -26.64 17.20
N PRO A 432 9.06 -27.47 16.51
CA PRO A 432 8.76 -27.93 15.16
C PRO A 432 7.76 -29.10 15.12
N LYS A 433 7.35 -29.67 16.27
CA LYS A 433 6.51 -30.89 16.33
C LYS A 433 5.23 -30.80 15.49
N ARG A 434 4.47 -29.70 15.62
CA ARG A 434 3.20 -29.52 14.91
C ARG A 434 3.40 -29.24 13.41
N PRO A 435 4.25 -28.29 13.00
CA PRO A 435 4.61 -28.09 11.61
C PRO A 435 5.11 -29.37 10.91
N LEU A 436 6.01 -30.13 11.54
CA LEU A 436 6.52 -31.39 10.99
C LEU A 436 5.40 -32.44 10.84
N PHE A 437 4.51 -32.55 11.83
CA PHE A 437 3.33 -33.42 11.71
C PHE A 437 2.43 -33.03 10.54
N VAL A 438 2.21 -31.73 10.33
CA VAL A 438 1.41 -31.23 9.20
C VAL A 438 2.08 -31.56 7.86
N LEU A 439 3.38 -31.31 7.73
CA LEU A 439 4.10 -31.61 6.49
C LEU A 439 4.13 -33.12 6.21
N LYS A 440 4.37 -33.95 7.23
CA LYS A 440 4.30 -35.42 7.10
C LYS A 440 2.91 -35.89 6.70
N PHE A 441 1.86 -35.25 7.23
CA PHE A 441 0.49 -35.52 6.79
C PHE A 441 0.28 -35.15 5.32
N LEU A 442 0.78 -34.01 4.84
CA LEU A 442 0.69 -33.61 3.43
C LEU A 442 1.43 -34.59 2.51
N LYS A 443 2.67 -34.96 2.86
CA LYS A 443 3.47 -35.94 2.13
C LYS A 443 2.77 -37.30 2.05
N ASN A 444 2.28 -37.81 3.19
CA ASN A 444 1.52 -39.06 3.25
C ASN A 444 0.16 -39.00 2.53
N SER A 445 -0.36 -37.81 2.26
CA SER A 445 -1.59 -37.61 1.49
C SER A 445 -1.35 -37.59 -0.03
N GLY A 446 -0.12 -37.87 -0.48
CA GLY A 446 0.24 -37.99 -1.90
C GLY A 446 0.69 -36.69 -2.56
N PHE A 447 1.05 -35.66 -1.79
CA PHE A 447 1.52 -34.37 -2.33
C PHE A 447 3.02 -34.43 -2.62
N HIS A 448 3.42 -34.04 -3.83
CA HIS A 448 4.83 -33.89 -4.19
C HIS A 448 5.46 -32.65 -3.54
N ASP A 449 6.79 -32.66 -3.42
CA ASP A 449 7.54 -31.65 -2.66
C ASP A 449 7.37 -30.23 -3.17
N THR A 450 7.30 -30.05 -4.49
CA THR A 450 7.07 -28.75 -5.14
C THR A 450 5.69 -28.18 -4.79
N LEU A 451 4.69 -29.04 -4.63
CA LEU A 451 3.35 -28.61 -4.25
C LEU A 451 3.28 -28.28 -2.75
N ILE A 452 3.96 -29.07 -1.92
CA ILE A 452 4.08 -28.80 -0.48
C ILE A 452 4.79 -27.46 -0.26
N SER A 453 5.91 -27.21 -0.95
CA SER A 453 6.64 -25.95 -0.84
C SER A 453 5.80 -24.76 -1.31
N ASN A 454 5.11 -24.88 -2.45
CA ASN A 454 4.21 -23.85 -2.96
C ASN A 454 3.04 -23.53 -2.02
N ILE A 455 2.42 -24.54 -1.38
CA ILE A 455 1.31 -24.32 -0.44
C ILE A 455 1.83 -23.64 0.83
N VAL A 456 2.95 -24.12 1.39
CA VAL A 456 3.49 -23.61 2.66
C VAL A 456 4.06 -22.19 2.51
N THR A 457 4.67 -21.88 1.36
CA THR A 457 5.15 -20.52 1.06
C THR A 457 3.99 -19.53 0.87
N LYS A 458 2.93 -19.92 0.16
CA LYS A 458 1.73 -19.07 -0.03
C LYS A 458 0.87 -18.96 1.22
N VAL A 459 0.79 -20.02 2.03
CA VAL A 459 -0.10 -20.12 3.21
C VAL A 459 0.62 -20.71 4.42
N PRO A 460 1.52 -19.95 5.07
CA PRO A 460 2.29 -20.45 6.22
C PRO A 460 1.41 -20.91 7.40
N GLN A 461 0.18 -20.40 7.49
CA GLN A 461 -0.80 -20.77 8.53
C GLN A 461 -1.25 -22.24 8.45
N ILE A 462 -0.99 -22.95 7.35
CA ILE A 462 -1.27 -24.38 7.26
C ILE A 462 -0.48 -25.16 8.34
N LEU A 463 0.73 -24.71 8.69
CA LEU A 463 1.62 -25.38 9.64
C LEU A 463 1.10 -25.35 11.10
N THR A 464 0.17 -24.45 11.42
CA THR A 464 -0.44 -24.35 12.76
C THR A 464 -1.79 -25.03 12.87
N THR A 465 -2.43 -25.39 11.76
CA THR A 465 -3.83 -25.78 11.79
C THR A 465 -4.05 -27.15 12.43
N THR A 466 -5.05 -27.27 13.29
CA THR A 466 -5.45 -28.53 13.93
C THR A 466 -6.52 -29.30 13.17
N THR A 467 -7.15 -28.64 12.19
CA THR A 467 -8.36 -29.13 11.50
C THR A 467 -8.10 -29.60 10.06
N LEU A 468 -6.83 -29.73 9.65
CA LEU A 468 -6.46 -30.05 8.27
C LEU A 468 -7.11 -31.35 7.78
N LYS A 469 -7.06 -32.40 8.61
CA LYS A 469 -7.60 -33.72 8.28
C LYS A 469 -9.10 -33.68 7.97
N SER A 470 -9.89 -32.97 8.78
CA SER A 470 -11.34 -32.82 8.52
C SER A 470 -11.62 -32.02 7.25
N LYS A 471 -10.78 -31.03 6.93
CA LYS A 471 -10.94 -30.21 5.72
C LYS A 471 -10.58 -31.00 4.46
N PHE A 472 -9.55 -31.83 4.52
CA PHE A 472 -9.17 -32.73 3.44
C PHE A 472 -10.27 -33.74 3.15
N LYS A 473 -10.82 -34.37 4.20
CA LYS A 473 -11.94 -35.29 4.04
C LYS A 473 -13.13 -34.65 3.33
N LEU A 474 -13.51 -33.42 3.71
CA LEU A 474 -14.60 -32.69 3.04
C LEU A 474 -14.35 -32.46 1.54
N LEU A 475 -13.10 -32.20 1.13
CA LEU A 475 -12.75 -32.01 -0.29
C LEU A 475 -12.66 -33.35 -1.04
N GLN A 476 -12.22 -34.42 -0.37
CA GLN A 476 -12.25 -35.78 -0.90
C GLN A 476 -13.68 -36.28 -1.12
N ASP A 477 -14.59 -35.97 -0.20
CA ASP A 477 -16.03 -36.27 -0.33
C ASP A 477 -16.68 -35.52 -1.51
N LEU A 478 -16.05 -34.45 -2.01
CA LEU A 478 -16.46 -33.73 -3.23
C LEU A 478 -15.78 -34.29 -4.50
N GLY A 479 -14.85 -35.24 -4.38
CA GLY A 479 -14.15 -35.86 -5.51
C GLY A 479 -12.73 -35.32 -5.78
N LEU A 480 -12.17 -34.44 -4.94
CA LEU A 480 -10.77 -34.02 -5.09
C LEU A 480 -9.81 -35.01 -4.43
N SER A 481 -8.82 -35.49 -5.17
CA SER A 481 -7.79 -36.39 -4.65
C SER A 481 -6.40 -36.05 -5.19
N GLY A 482 -5.37 -36.62 -4.57
CA GLY A 482 -3.97 -36.47 -5.00
C GLY A 482 -3.53 -35.03 -5.28
N SER A 483 -2.91 -34.83 -6.43
CA SER A 483 -2.38 -33.54 -6.87
C SER A 483 -3.46 -32.47 -7.07
N ASP A 484 -4.67 -32.83 -7.51
CA ASP A 484 -5.76 -31.87 -7.74
C ASP A 484 -6.22 -31.19 -6.45
N LEU A 485 -6.22 -31.96 -5.35
CA LEU A 485 -6.52 -31.42 -4.02
C LEU A 485 -5.50 -30.34 -3.63
N GLY A 486 -4.22 -30.56 -3.91
CA GLY A 486 -3.18 -29.59 -3.58
C GLY A 486 -3.16 -28.37 -4.49
N ILE A 487 -3.39 -28.55 -5.79
CA ILE A 487 -3.57 -27.42 -6.71
C ILE A 487 -4.75 -26.57 -6.23
N PHE A 488 -5.88 -27.19 -5.90
CA PHE A 488 -7.06 -26.50 -5.38
C PHE A 488 -6.75 -25.69 -4.11
N LEU A 489 -6.09 -26.30 -3.12
CA LEU A 489 -5.75 -25.63 -1.86
C LEU A 489 -4.74 -24.49 -2.05
N SER A 490 -3.77 -24.67 -2.96
CA SER A 490 -2.76 -23.65 -3.28
C SER A 490 -3.39 -22.40 -3.91
N SER A 491 -4.45 -22.58 -4.70
CA SER A 491 -5.20 -21.50 -5.34
C SER A 491 -6.27 -20.89 -4.42
N ASN A 492 -6.65 -21.57 -3.34
CA ASN A 492 -7.77 -21.19 -2.47
C ASN A 492 -7.40 -21.20 -0.98
N PRO A 493 -6.50 -20.29 -0.53
CA PRO A 493 -5.96 -20.27 0.83
C PRO A 493 -7.03 -20.10 1.93
N ALA A 494 -8.16 -19.48 1.58
CA ALA A 494 -9.33 -19.30 2.44
C ALA A 494 -9.86 -20.60 3.08
N PHE A 495 -9.76 -21.73 2.37
CA PHE A 495 -10.18 -23.04 2.90
C PHE A 495 -9.34 -23.48 4.10
N ILE A 496 -8.04 -23.15 4.09
CA ILE A 496 -7.10 -23.53 5.15
C ILE A 496 -7.32 -22.65 6.39
N THR A 497 -7.60 -21.37 6.20
CA THR A 497 -7.68 -20.38 7.29
C THR A 497 -9.06 -20.27 7.94
N CYS A 498 -10.16 -20.57 7.24
CA CYS A 498 -11.51 -20.46 7.80
C CYS A 498 -11.85 -21.54 8.85
N SER A 499 -12.83 -21.29 9.72
CA SER A 499 -13.32 -22.27 10.69
C SER A 499 -14.14 -23.38 10.02
N THR A 500 -13.79 -24.64 10.27
CA THR A 500 -14.52 -25.81 9.74
C THR A 500 -16.00 -25.78 10.14
N LYS A 501 -16.28 -25.65 11.45
CA LYS A 501 -17.65 -25.70 12.00
C LYS A 501 -18.49 -24.45 11.72
N LYS A 502 -17.87 -23.26 11.76
CA LYS A 502 -18.62 -22.00 11.63
C LYS A 502 -18.87 -21.58 10.18
N HIS A 503 -18.00 -22.01 9.26
CA HIS A 503 -18.01 -21.54 7.88
C HIS A 503 -18.05 -22.70 6.88
N LEU A 504 -17.04 -23.57 6.88
CA LEU A 504 -16.88 -24.60 5.85
C LEU A 504 -18.08 -25.58 5.79
N GLU A 505 -18.41 -26.24 6.90
CA GLU A 505 -19.52 -27.20 6.97
C GLU A 505 -20.87 -26.56 6.58
N PRO A 506 -21.28 -25.40 7.17
CA PRO A 506 -22.49 -24.70 6.74
C PRO A 506 -22.48 -24.32 5.26
N SER A 507 -21.37 -23.83 4.71
CA SER A 507 -21.29 -23.43 3.30
C SER A 507 -21.35 -24.63 2.37
N MET A 508 -20.77 -25.78 2.75
CA MET A 508 -20.89 -27.02 1.97
C MET A 508 -22.33 -27.54 1.95
N LEU A 509 -22.99 -27.57 3.12
CA LEU A 509 -24.41 -27.95 3.20
C LEU A 509 -25.29 -27.01 2.36
N PHE A 510 -24.98 -25.72 2.39
CA PHE A 510 -25.66 -24.72 1.57
C PHE A 510 -25.48 -24.98 0.07
N LEU A 511 -24.26 -25.19 -0.41
CA LEU A 511 -24.02 -25.45 -1.84
C LEU A 511 -24.70 -26.75 -2.29
N LYS A 512 -24.67 -27.80 -1.46
CA LYS A 512 -25.40 -29.06 -1.70
C LYS A 512 -26.93 -28.91 -1.76
N SER A 513 -27.49 -27.85 -1.16
CA SER A 513 -28.93 -27.59 -1.20
C SER A 513 -29.41 -26.94 -2.50
N ILE A 514 -28.48 -26.41 -3.31
CA ILE A 514 -28.78 -25.65 -4.53
C ILE A 514 -28.25 -26.37 -5.76
N LEU A 515 -27.00 -26.86 -5.68
CA LEU A 515 -26.29 -27.51 -6.76
C LEU A 515 -26.51 -29.02 -6.67
N LYS A 516 -26.85 -29.64 -7.79
CA LYS A 516 -27.20 -31.07 -7.83
C LYS A 516 -25.98 -31.99 -7.72
N THR A 517 -24.83 -31.58 -8.27
CA THR A 517 -23.65 -32.45 -8.36
C THR A 517 -22.47 -31.91 -7.54
N ASN A 518 -21.59 -32.81 -7.11
CA ASN A 518 -20.33 -32.43 -6.47
C ASN A 518 -19.40 -31.67 -7.44
N GLU A 519 -19.46 -31.96 -8.74
CA GLU A 519 -18.68 -31.27 -9.77
C GLU A 519 -19.09 -29.81 -9.88
N ASP A 520 -20.39 -29.52 -9.84
CA ASP A 520 -20.93 -28.16 -9.83
C ASP A 520 -20.44 -27.37 -8.62
N ILE A 521 -20.48 -27.99 -7.44
CA ILE A 521 -19.96 -27.41 -6.20
C ILE A 521 -18.47 -27.07 -6.37
N LEU A 522 -17.67 -28.01 -6.88
CA LEU A 522 -16.25 -27.77 -7.14
C LEU A 522 -16.03 -26.65 -8.16
N SER A 523 -16.85 -26.57 -9.21
CA SER A 523 -16.75 -25.53 -10.23
C SER A 523 -17.00 -24.13 -9.64
N VAL A 524 -17.94 -24.03 -8.70
CA VAL A 524 -18.27 -22.79 -7.98
C VAL A 524 -17.14 -22.42 -7.02
N LEU A 525 -16.61 -23.39 -6.29
CA LEU A 525 -15.53 -23.16 -5.32
C LEU A 525 -14.21 -22.77 -6.00
N LYS A 526 -13.91 -23.36 -7.17
CA LYS A 526 -12.75 -22.99 -7.99
C LYS A 526 -12.86 -21.55 -8.52
N ARG A 527 -14.08 -21.11 -8.88
CA ARG A 527 -14.33 -19.75 -9.40
C ARG A 527 -14.47 -18.69 -8.30
N HIS A 528 -14.99 -19.06 -7.13
CA HIS A 528 -15.19 -18.12 -6.03
C HIS A 528 -15.13 -18.79 -4.65
N SER A 529 -13.90 -19.00 -4.14
CA SER A 529 -13.68 -19.64 -2.84
C SER A 529 -14.15 -18.84 -1.63
N GLN A 530 -14.44 -17.54 -1.78
CA GLN A 530 -14.94 -16.71 -0.67
C GLN A 530 -16.33 -17.15 -0.16
N HIS A 531 -17.08 -17.94 -0.92
CA HIS A 531 -18.30 -18.62 -0.43
C HIS A 531 -18.10 -19.39 0.86
N VAL A 532 -16.92 -20.00 1.01
CA VAL A 532 -16.56 -20.80 2.17
C VAL A 532 -16.21 -19.95 3.38
N MET A 533 -15.91 -18.66 3.19
CA MET A 533 -15.72 -17.70 4.26
C MET A 533 -17.01 -16.96 4.63
N ALA A 534 -17.96 -16.84 3.70
CA ALA A 534 -19.24 -16.21 3.94
C ALA A 534 -20.05 -17.02 4.97
N ASN A 535 -20.73 -16.33 5.90
CA ASN A 535 -21.66 -17.00 6.80
C ASN A 535 -22.99 -17.26 6.06
N PRO A 536 -23.40 -18.52 5.84
CA PRO A 536 -24.58 -18.83 5.04
C PRO A 536 -25.87 -18.22 5.59
N LYS A 537 -26.01 -18.13 6.91
CA LYS A 537 -27.19 -17.54 7.56
C LYS A 537 -27.26 -16.02 7.42
N LYS A 538 -26.11 -15.35 7.29
CA LYS A 538 -26.05 -13.88 7.26
C LYS A 538 -26.10 -13.29 5.86
N ALA A 539 -25.52 -13.97 4.86
CA ALA A 539 -25.43 -13.43 3.50
C ALA A 539 -26.19 -14.29 2.50
N LEU A 540 -25.88 -15.59 2.45
CA LEU A 540 -26.33 -16.46 1.37
C LEU A 540 -27.85 -16.74 1.40
N LEU A 541 -28.39 -17.16 2.55
CA LEU A 541 -29.82 -17.47 2.71
C LEU A 541 -30.73 -16.26 2.47
N PRO A 542 -30.44 -15.05 3.02
CA PRO A 542 -31.23 -13.86 2.70
C PRO A 542 -31.25 -13.50 1.21
N ASN A 543 -30.13 -13.66 0.49
CA ASN A 543 -30.06 -13.34 -0.94
C ASN A 543 -30.88 -14.32 -1.79
N ILE A 544 -30.86 -15.61 -1.45
CA ILE A 544 -31.75 -16.60 -2.08
C ILE A 544 -33.21 -16.29 -1.81
N ARG A 545 -33.59 -16.04 -0.55
CA ARG A 545 -34.98 -15.70 -0.23
C ARG A 545 -35.44 -14.47 -1.00
N SER A 546 -34.53 -13.52 -1.22
CA SER A 546 -34.80 -12.36 -2.05
C SER A 546 -35.04 -12.79 -3.51
N LEU A 547 -34.19 -13.61 -4.13
CA LEU A 547 -34.42 -14.12 -5.49
C LEU A 547 -35.72 -14.93 -5.62
N LEU A 548 -35.99 -15.85 -4.69
CA LEU A 548 -37.22 -16.64 -4.65
C LEU A 548 -38.46 -15.75 -4.51
N SER A 549 -38.41 -14.73 -3.64
CA SER A 549 -39.52 -13.77 -3.49
C SER A 549 -39.76 -12.91 -4.74
N TYR A 550 -38.78 -12.85 -5.64
CA TYR A 550 -38.88 -12.18 -6.94
C TYR A 550 -39.29 -13.15 -8.06
N GLY A 551 -39.57 -14.42 -7.77
CA GLY A 551 -40.06 -15.40 -8.73
C GLY A 551 -38.98 -16.26 -9.40
N VAL A 552 -37.71 -16.13 -9.02
CA VAL A 552 -36.63 -16.98 -9.55
C VAL A 552 -36.85 -18.42 -9.10
N GLY A 553 -36.98 -19.35 -10.05
CA GLY A 553 -37.19 -20.77 -9.78
C GLY A 553 -35.92 -21.49 -9.32
N ALA A 554 -36.07 -22.72 -8.79
CA ALA A 554 -34.94 -23.51 -8.28
C ALA A 554 -33.89 -23.84 -9.36
N SER A 555 -34.33 -24.22 -10.58
CA SER A 555 -33.42 -24.51 -11.69
C SER A 555 -32.63 -23.27 -12.15
N GLN A 556 -33.27 -22.10 -12.14
CA GLN A 556 -32.63 -20.85 -12.51
C GLN A 556 -31.66 -20.37 -11.41
N LEU A 557 -31.96 -20.67 -10.15
CA LEU A 557 -31.06 -20.40 -9.02
C LEU A 557 -29.76 -21.20 -9.13
N GLU A 558 -29.86 -22.46 -9.56
CA GLU A 558 -28.71 -23.33 -9.85
C GLU A 558 -27.86 -22.74 -10.98
N GLU A 559 -28.48 -22.41 -12.11
CA GLU A 559 -27.79 -21.75 -13.24
C GLU A 559 -27.11 -20.44 -12.81
N PHE A 560 -27.80 -19.66 -11.97
CA PHE A 560 -27.28 -18.38 -11.50
C PHE A 560 -26.07 -18.56 -10.56
N MET A 561 -26.10 -19.56 -9.67
CA MET A 561 -24.98 -19.92 -8.80
C MET A 561 -23.79 -20.43 -9.61
N LEU A 562 -24.04 -21.26 -10.63
CA LEU A 562 -23.01 -21.78 -11.53
C LEU A 562 -22.38 -20.66 -12.36
N ALA A 563 -23.18 -19.77 -12.93
CA ALA A 563 -22.67 -18.70 -13.78
C ALA A 563 -21.86 -17.69 -12.95
N LYS A 564 -22.40 -17.26 -11.79
CA LYS A 564 -21.94 -16.06 -11.08
C LYS A 564 -22.04 -16.19 -9.55
N PRO A 565 -21.19 -17.02 -8.94
CA PRO A 565 -21.25 -17.31 -7.51
C PRO A 565 -21.12 -16.08 -6.59
N ALA A 566 -20.28 -15.10 -6.95
CA ALA A 566 -20.01 -13.91 -6.13
C ALA A 566 -21.21 -12.98 -5.86
N SER A 567 -22.31 -13.11 -6.61
CA SER A 567 -23.53 -12.34 -6.38
C SER A 567 -24.24 -12.75 -5.08
N PHE A 568 -24.09 -14.01 -4.66
CA PHE A 568 -24.77 -14.54 -3.48
C PHE A 568 -24.10 -14.17 -2.16
N THR A 569 -22.82 -13.76 -2.20
CA THR A 569 -22.07 -13.31 -1.01
C THR A 569 -22.25 -11.82 -0.70
N GLN A 570 -23.03 -11.09 -1.50
CA GLN A 570 -23.29 -9.68 -1.31
C GLN A 570 -24.05 -9.40 0.00
N ALA A 571 -23.92 -8.17 0.52
CA ALA A 571 -24.68 -7.74 1.69
C ALA A 571 -26.20 -7.78 1.41
N PRO A 572 -27.04 -8.44 2.24
CA PRO A 572 -28.45 -8.65 1.90
C PRO A 572 -29.29 -7.41 1.64
N LYS A 573 -29.02 -6.32 2.38
CA LYS A 573 -29.72 -5.04 2.17
C LYS A 573 -29.45 -4.51 0.76
N TRP A 574 -28.16 -4.47 0.38
CA TRP A 574 -27.72 -4.01 -0.93
C TRP A 574 -28.25 -4.90 -2.06
N PHE A 575 -28.18 -6.22 -1.88
CA PHE A 575 -28.68 -7.16 -2.88
C PHE A 575 -30.19 -6.98 -3.12
N LYS A 576 -30.98 -6.78 -2.05
CA LYS A 576 -32.41 -6.48 -2.17
C LYS A 576 -32.70 -5.16 -2.88
N GLU A 577 -31.88 -4.12 -2.65
CA GLU A 577 -31.98 -2.85 -3.37
C GLU A 577 -31.71 -3.02 -4.88
N ILE A 578 -30.71 -3.83 -5.25
CA ILE A 578 -30.42 -4.16 -6.65
C ILE A 578 -31.63 -4.82 -7.30
N LEU A 579 -32.20 -5.86 -6.68
CA LEU A 579 -33.38 -6.54 -7.21
C LEU A 579 -34.56 -5.57 -7.36
N GLY A 580 -34.73 -4.65 -6.42
CA GLY A 580 -35.75 -3.59 -6.50
C GLY A 580 -35.55 -2.66 -7.69
N LYS A 581 -34.30 -2.29 -8.00
CA LYS A 581 -33.96 -1.48 -9.19
C LYS A 581 -34.24 -2.25 -10.47
N ILE A 582 -33.81 -3.51 -10.55
CA ILE A 582 -34.03 -4.37 -11.73
C ILE A 582 -35.52 -4.57 -12.00
N LYS A 583 -36.33 -4.74 -10.95
CA LYS A 583 -37.78 -4.81 -11.07
C LYS A 583 -38.39 -3.52 -11.62
N LYS A 584 -37.90 -2.35 -11.19
CA LYS A 584 -38.33 -1.05 -11.75
C LYS A 584 -37.97 -0.89 -13.23
N LEU A 585 -36.90 -1.56 -13.69
CA LEU A 585 -36.51 -1.60 -15.10
C LEU A 585 -37.35 -2.57 -15.93
N GLY A 586 -38.28 -3.32 -15.33
CA GLY A 586 -39.20 -4.20 -16.06
C GLY A 586 -38.56 -5.48 -16.62
N LEU A 587 -37.38 -5.87 -16.12
CA LEU A 587 -36.71 -7.10 -16.54
C LEU A 587 -37.46 -8.33 -16.02
N ASP A 588 -37.81 -9.24 -16.93
CA ASP A 588 -38.42 -10.53 -16.58
C ASP A 588 -37.41 -11.39 -15.80
N CYS A 589 -37.80 -11.79 -14.59
CA CYS A 589 -37.02 -12.65 -13.72
C CYS A 589 -36.65 -14.00 -14.35
N GLN A 590 -37.41 -14.50 -15.32
CA GLN A 590 -37.12 -15.76 -16.03
C GLN A 590 -36.11 -15.58 -17.17
N SER A 591 -35.81 -14.35 -17.58
CA SER A 591 -34.89 -14.08 -18.68
C SER A 591 -33.43 -14.29 -18.26
N ASN A 592 -32.58 -14.75 -19.19
CA ASN A 592 -31.13 -14.77 -18.97
C ASN A 592 -30.57 -13.35 -18.73
N VAL A 593 -31.22 -12.34 -19.32
CA VAL A 593 -30.81 -10.93 -19.18
C VAL A 593 -30.97 -10.43 -17.74
N PHE A 594 -31.98 -10.90 -17.02
CA PHE A 594 -32.14 -10.60 -15.59
C PHE A 594 -30.92 -11.08 -14.79
N SER A 595 -30.47 -12.32 -14.99
CA SER A 595 -29.28 -12.85 -14.32
C SER A 595 -28.03 -12.01 -14.60
N LEU A 596 -27.83 -11.60 -15.86
CA LEU A 596 -26.73 -10.72 -16.26
C LEU A 596 -26.85 -9.32 -15.65
N ALA A 597 -28.06 -8.77 -15.53
CA ALA A 597 -28.30 -7.48 -14.90
C ALA A 597 -28.01 -7.50 -13.39
N VAL A 598 -28.48 -8.53 -12.68
CA VAL A 598 -28.19 -8.72 -11.24
C VAL A 598 -26.69 -8.79 -11.02
N LEU A 599 -25.99 -9.58 -11.84
CA LEU A 599 -24.54 -9.67 -11.78
C LEU A 599 -23.89 -8.31 -11.97
N CYS A 600 -24.20 -7.64 -13.09
CA CYS A 600 -23.56 -6.39 -13.45
C CYS A 600 -23.73 -5.38 -12.30
N MET A 601 -24.95 -5.24 -11.77
CA MET A 601 -25.22 -4.32 -10.67
C MET A 601 -24.57 -4.72 -9.34
N CYS A 602 -24.36 -6.02 -9.08
CA CYS A 602 -23.60 -6.47 -7.89
C CYS A 602 -22.12 -6.15 -8.00
N SER A 603 -21.58 -6.08 -9.21
CA SER A 603 -20.15 -5.81 -9.46
C SER A 603 -19.79 -4.33 -9.44
N LEU A 604 -20.77 -3.44 -9.64
CA LEU A 604 -20.56 -2.01 -9.76
C LEU A 604 -20.87 -1.28 -8.45
N SER A 605 -20.00 -0.35 -8.06
CA SER A 605 -20.35 0.61 -7.02
C SER A 605 -21.38 1.62 -7.55
N LYS A 606 -22.06 2.33 -6.65
CA LYS A 606 -22.99 3.40 -7.02
C LYS A 606 -22.30 4.47 -7.88
N ASP A 607 -21.07 4.83 -7.53
CA ASP A 607 -20.31 5.87 -8.23
C ASP A 607 -19.85 5.38 -9.61
N THR A 608 -19.39 4.12 -9.73
CA THR A 608 -19.04 3.53 -11.02
C THR A 608 -20.25 3.44 -11.94
N TRP A 609 -21.42 3.06 -11.41
CA TRP A 609 -22.67 3.08 -12.18
C TRP A 609 -22.94 4.48 -12.73
N GLN A 610 -22.92 5.51 -11.88
CA GLN A 610 -23.18 6.90 -12.29
C GLN A 610 -22.14 7.44 -13.28
N SER A 611 -20.86 7.14 -13.08
CA SER A 611 -19.77 7.55 -13.98
C SER A 611 -19.93 6.93 -15.37
N LYS A 612 -20.35 5.66 -15.43
CA LYS A 612 -20.65 4.99 -16.71
C LYS A 612 -21.86 5.61 -17.40
N LEU A 613 -22.94 5.93 -16.68
CA LEU A 613 -24.08 6.64 -17.28
C LEU A 613 -23.65 7.98 -17.90
N LYS A 614 -22.86 8.78 -17.16
CA LYS A 614 -22.28 10.05 -17.65
C LYS A 614 -21.42 9.88 -18.89
N THR A 615 -20.74 8.73 -19.03
CA THR A 615 -19.96 8.43 -20.24
C THR A 615 -20.89 8.37 -21.46
N PHE A 616 -22.03 7.69 -21.38
CA PHE A 616 -23.01 7.68 -22.48
C PHE A 616 -23.63 9.06 -22.72
N GLU A 617 -23.97 9.79 -21.65
CA GLU A 617 -24.50 11.16 -21.73
C GLU A 617 -23.53 12.11 -22.46
N SER A 618 -22.22 11.94 -22.27
CA SER A 618 -21.20 12.73 -22.99
C SER A 618 -21.20 12.51 -24.51
N PHE A 619 -21.78 11.41 -24.98
CA PHE A 619 -22.03 11.13 -26.40
C PHE A 619 -23.46 11.46 -26.84
N GLY A 620 -24.21 12.20 -26.02
CA GLY A 620 -25.56 12.68 -26.34
C GLY A 620 -26.67 11.65 -26.16
N TRP A 621 -26.45 10.60 -25.38
CA TRP A 621 -27.48 9.61 -25.05
C TRP A 621 -28.34 10.11 -23.89
N SER A 622 -29.66 9.93 -23.96
CA SER A 622 -30.55 10.16 -22.82
C SER A 622 -30.45 9.02 -21.81
N GLU A 623 -30.82 9.26 -20.55
CA GLU A 623 -30.89 8.22 -19.53
C GLU A 623 -31.77 7.04 -19.98
N GLU A 624 -32.91 7.32 -20.63
CA GLU A 624 -33.80 6.29 -21.19
C GLU A 624 -33.11 5.40 -22.23
N ASN A 625 -32.30 5.98 -23.12
CA ASN A 625 -31.55 5.22 -24.12
C ASN A 625 -30.51 4.31 -23.47
N VAL A 626 -29.82 4.80 -22.43
CA VAL A 626 -28.83 4.00 -21.70
C VAL A 626 -29.51 2.86 -20.95
N LEU A 627 -30.64 3.12 -20.29
CA LEU A 627 -31.42 2.09 -19.62
C LEU A 627 -31.97 1.05 -20.61
N SER A 628 -32.44 1.47 -21.78
CA SER A 628 -32.87 0.57 -22.86
C SER A 628 -31.74 -0.35 -23.31
N VAL A 629 -30.54 0.20 -23.50
CA VAL A 629 -29.34 -0.59 -23.84
C VAL A 629 -28.93 -1.54 -22.71
N PHE A 630 -28.99 -1.08 -21.46
CA PHE A 630 -28.72 -1.94 -20.30
C PHE A 630 -29.71 -3.10 -20.21
N ILE A 631 -31.01 -2.83 -20.40
CA ILE A 631 -32.07 -3.85 -20.38
C ILE A 631 -31.87 -4.88 -21.50
N ARG A 632 -31.29 -4.50 -22.64
CA ARG A 632 -31.01 -5.42 -23.75
C ARG A 632 -29.69 -6.16 -23.60
N ASN A 633 -28.68 -5.53 -23.01
CA ASN A 633 -27.34 -6.09 -22.85
C ASN A 633 -26.60 -5.51 -21.63
N PRO A 634 -26.84 -6.05 -20.42
CA PRO A 634 -26.26 -5.55 -19.18
C PRO A 634 -24.72 -5.61 -19.15
N LEU A 635 -24.13 -6.57 -19.87
CA LEU A 635 -22.68 -6.78 -19.92
C LEU A 635 -21.91 -5.59 -20.48
N LEU A 636 -22.58 -4.71 -21.23
CA LEU A 636 -21.97 -3.48 -21.70
C LEU A 636 -21.42 -2.64 -20.54
N LEU A 637 -22.15 -2.58 -19.42
CA LEU A 637 -21.72 -1.84 -18.24
C LEU A 637 -20.68 -2.60 -17.40
N GLU A 638 -20.25 -3.80 -17.77
CA GLU A 638 -19.08 -4.44 -17.15
C GLU A 638 -17.76 -3.95 -17.76
N MET A 639 -17.78 -3.45 -19.00
CA MET A 639 -16.60 -2.93 -19.69
C MET A 639 -16.01 -1.70 -18.98
N SER A 640 -14.69 -1.51 -19.05
CA SER A 640 -14.07 -0.30 -18.48
C SER A 640 -14.58 0.96 -19.19
N GLU A 641 -14.63 2.09 -18.47
CA GLU A 641 -15.06 3.38 -19.02
C GLU A 641 -14.24 3.78 -20.24
N LYS A 642 -12.91 3.59 -20.18
CA LYS A 642 -12.02 3.81 -21.34
C LYS A 642 -12.41 2.97 -22.56
N LYS A 643 -12.76 1.69 -22.35
CA LYS A 643 -13.16 0.81 -23.44
C LYS A 643 -14.52 1.22 -24.01
N LEU A 644 -15.48 1.56 -23.15
CA LEU A 644 -16.78 2.09 -23.57
C LEU A 644 -16.63 3.37 -24.40
N GLN A 645 -15.86 4.33 -23.89
CA GLN A 645 -15.59 5.59 -24.57
C GLN A 645 -14.93 5.36 -25.94
N LYS A 646 -13.90 4.49 -26.01
CA LYS A 646 -13.23 4.16 -27.28
C LYS A 646 -14.20 3.56 -28.30
N VAL A 647 -15.01 2.59 -27.89
CA VAL A 647 -15.93 1.90 -28.80
C VAL A 647 -17.06 2.83 -29.26
N ILE A 648 -17.70 3.57 -28.35
CA ILE A 648 -18.76 4.53 -28.70
C ILE A 648 -18.22 5.62 -29.62
N TYR A 649 -17.04 6.18 -29.29
CA TYR A 649 -16.37 7.15 -30.14
C TYR A 649 -16.12 6.58 -31.55
N GLY A 650 -15.65 5.33 -31.64
CA GLY A 650 -15.41 4.66 -32.90
C GLY A 650 -16.67 4.54 -33.77
N PHE A 651 -17.80 4.13 -33.19
CA PHE A 651 -19.04 4.03 -33.96
C PHE A 651 -19.57 5.40 -34.41
N ILE A 652 -19.58 6.40 -33.51
CA ILE A 652 -20.18 7.71 -33.79
C ILE A 652 -19.27 8.55 -34.69
N ASN A 653 -17.97 8.63 -34.39
CA ASN A 653 -17.06 9.59 -35.04
C ASN A 653 -16.26 8.98 -36.19
N ILE A 654 -15.93 7.68 -36.14
CA ILE A 654 -15.13 7.02 -37.19
C ILE A 654 -16.05 6.38 -38.24
N LEU A 655 -17.07 5.64 -37.78
CA LEU A 655 -18.00 4.95 -38.69
C LEU A 655 -19.26 5.76 -39.02
N ASN A 656 -19.45 6.92 -38.38
CA ASN A 656 -20.58 7.83 -38.59
C ASN A 656 -21.95 7.16 -38.41
N PHE A 657 -22.08 6.25 -37.43
CA PHE A 657 -23.36 5.64 -37.08
C PHE A 657 -24.19 6.55 -36.20
N ASP A 658 -25.50 6.56 -36.45
CA ASP A 658 -26.47 7.17 -35.55
C ASP A 658 -26.51 6.42 -34.21
N LYS A 659 -26.58 7.17 -33.10
CA LYS A 659 -26.74 6.62 -31.76
C LYS A 659 -28.00 5.77 -31.63
N ASP A 660 -29.09 6.11 -32.32
CA ASP A 660 -30.35 5.39 -32.26
C ASP A 660 -30.20 3.98 -32.85
N TYR A 661 -29.35 3.82 -33.88
CA TYR A 661 -28.99 2.51 -34.40
C TYR A 661 -28.23 1.67 -33.36
N LEU A 662 -27.33 2.29 -32.58
CA LEU A 662 -26.59 1.60 -31.51
C LEU A 662 -27.50 1.22 -30.33
N VAL A 663 -28.51 2.03 -30.04
CA VAL A 663 -29.54 1.71 -29.03
C VAL A 663 -30.35 0.49 -29.45
N LEU A 664 -30.64 0.35 -30.74
CA LEU A 664 -31.34 -0.82 -31.29
C LEU A 664 -30.45 -2.07 -31.34
N HIS A 665 -29.13 -1.91 -31.51
CA HIS A 665 -28.17 -3.00 -31.65
C HIS A 665 -27.01 -2.96 -30.63
N PRO A 666 -27.28 -3.02 -29.32
CA PRO A 666 -26.28 -2.77 -28.27
C PRO A 666 -25.18 -3.82 -28.18
N SER A 667 -25.40 -5.03 -28.71
CA SER A 667 -24.39 -6.08 -28.82
C SER A 667 -23.18 -5.66 -29.67
N LEU A 668 -23.37 -4.75 -30.63
CA LEU A 668 -22.28 -4.23 -31.48
C LEU A 668 -21.16 -3.59 -30.66
N LEU A 669 -21.51 -2.93 -29.55
CA LEU A 669 -20.57 -2.26 -28.66
C LEU A 669 -19.72 -3.23 -27.83
N CYS A 670 -20.08 -4.52 -27.77
CA CYS A 670 -19.32 -5.54 -27.06
C CYS A 670 -18.25 -6.21 -27.93
N PHE A 671 -18.33 -6.09 -29.26
CA PHE A 671 -17.32 -6.65 -30.15
C PHE A 671 -16.03 -5.81 -30.14
N ASP A 672 -14.93 -6.46 -30.49
CA ASP A 672 -13.67 -5.76 -30.74
C ASP A 672 -13.85 -4.80 -31.93
N PHE A 673 -13.77 -3.50 -31.64
CA PHE A 673 -14.00 -2.46 -32.64
C PHE A 673 -12.97 -2.53 -33.77
N GLU A 674 -11.68 -2.72 -33.44
CA GLU A 674 -10.58 -2.70 -34.41
C GLU A 674 -10.43 -4.05 -35.10
N GLY A 675 -10.44 -5.15 -34.34
CA GLY A 675 -10.20 -6.49 -34.90
C GLY A 675 -11.41 -7.13 -35.56
N ARG A 676 -12.64 -6.73 -35.20
CA ARG A 676 -13.87 -7.36 -35.70
C ARG A 676 -14.82 -6.39 -36.39
N VAL A 677 -15.20 -5.29 -35.75
CA VAL A 677 -16.24 -4.39 -36.29
C VAL A 677 -15.75 -3.67 -37.54
N LEU A 678 -14.62 -2.98 -37.47
CA LEU A 678 -14.11 -2.15 -38.55
C LEU A 678 -13.81 -2.96 -39.84
N PRO A 679 -13.12 -4.12 -39.78
CA PRO A 679 -12.90 -4.94 -40.98
C PRO A 679 -14.21 -5.44 -41.60
N ARG A 680 -15.15 -5.89 -40.76
CA ARG A 680 -16.45 -6.39 -41.24
C ARG A 680 -17.35 -5.28 -41.77
N HIS A 681 -17.23 -4.07 -41.23
CA HIS A 681 -17.92 -2.88 -41.76
C HIS A 681 -17.42 -2.51 -43.15
N LYS A 682 -16.09 -2.51 -43.38
CA LYS A 682 -15.52 -2.25 -44.71
C LYS A 682 -15.95 -3.28 -45.75
N VAL A 683 -15.99 -4.56 -45.36
CA VAL A 683 -16.51 -5.62 -46.22
C VAL A 683 -17.99 -5.37 -46.54
N LEU A 684 -18.80 -4.99 -45.55
CA LEU A 684 -20.21 -4.64 -45.78
C LEU A 684 -20.36 -3.43 -46.72
N GLN A 685 -19.50 -2.42 -46.61
CA GLN A 685 -19.48 -1.28 -47.54
C GLN A 685 -19.12 -1.71 -48.97
N ALA A 686 -18.15 -2.62 -49.13
CA ALA A 686 -17.77 -3.16 -50.43
C ALA A 686 -18.87 -4.02 -51.06
N LEU A 687 -19.59 -4.80 -50.25
CA LEU A 687 -20.78 -5.53 -50.71
C LEU A 687 -21.88 -4.56 -51.16
N LYS A 688 -22.08 -3.45 -50.44
CA LYS A 688 -23.06 -2.40 -50.80
C LYS A 688 -22.70 -1.72 -52.12
N SER A 689 -21.43 -1.34 -52.32
CA SER A 689 -21.01 -0.66 -53.56
C SER A 689 -21.12 -1.55 -54.81
N LYS A 690 -21.04 -2.87 -54.64
CA LYS A 690 -21.25 -3.85 -55.71
C LYS A 690 -22.69 -4.36 -55.83
N ASN A 691 -23.63 -3.85 -55.03
CA ASN A 691 -25.03 -4.32 -54.95
C ASN A 691 -25.17 -5.84 -54.65
N LEU A 692 -24.21 -6.40 -53.90
CA LEU A 692 -24.17 -7.82 -53.53
C LEU A 692 -24.79 -8.11 -52.17
N VAL A 693 -25.32 -7.10 -51.47
CA VAL A 693 -25.94 -7.30 -50.15
C VAL A 693 -27.23 -8.10 -50.28
N LYS A 694 -27.27 -9.29 -49.68
CA LYS A 694 -28.53 -10.00 -49.42
C LYS A 694 -29.40 -9.12 -48.51
N LYS A 695 -30.65 -8.86 -48.91
CA LYS A 695 -31.55 -7.82 -48.35
C LYS A 695 -31.66 -7.75 -46.82
N ASP A 696 -31.28 -8.77 -46.07
CA ASP A 696 -31.52 -8.88 -44.62
C ASP A 696 -30.28 -8.83 -43.70
N ILE A 697 -29.06 -8.64 -44.23
CA ILE A 697 -27.85 -8.71 -43.40
C ILE A 697 -27.24 -7.32 -43.15
N GLY A 698 -27.53 -6.77 -41.97
CA GLY A 698 -26.90 -5.55 -41.43
C GLY A 698 -25.58 -5.81 -40.70
N LEU A 699 -24.93 -4.73 -40.23
CA LEU A 699 -23.62 -4.81 -39.53
C LEU A 699 -23.70 -5.69 -38.27
N SER A 700 -24.80 -5.60 -37.52
CA SER A 700 -25.03 -6.42 -36.33
C SER A 700 -25.02 -7.93 -36.66
N GLY A 701 -25.69 -8.33 -37.74
CA GLY A 701 -25.72 -9.72 -38.20
C GLY A 701 -24.34 -10.23 -38.60
N ILE A 702 -23.59 -9.45 -39.39
CA ILE A 702 -22.24 -9.84 -39.83
C ILE A 702 -21.27 -9.93 -38.64
N CYS A 703 -21.31 -8.99 -37.71
CA CYS A 703 -20.46 -9.01 -36.52
C CYS A 703 -20.81 -10.16 -35.56
N GLY A 704 -22.07 -10.61 -35.56
CA GLY A 704 -22.53 -11.76 -34.77
C GLY A 704 -22.01 -13.13 -35.23
N LEU A 705 -21.54 -13.24 -36.49
CA LEU A 705 -20.97 -14.49 -36.99
C LEU A 705 -19.63 -14.82 -36.30
N THR A 706 -19.38 -16.10 -36.06
CA THR A 706 -18.03 -16.57 -35.69
C THR A 706 -17.06 -16.27 -36.83
N GLU A 707 -15.76 -16.29 -36.56
CA GLU A 707 -14.76 -16.02 -37.60
C GLU A 707 -14.89 -17.00 -38.78
N GLU A 708 -14.99 -18.29 -38.47
CA GLU A 708 -15.17 -19.34 -39.45
C GLU A 708 -16.43 -19.14 -40.31
N LYS A 709 -17.59 -18.87 -39.67
CA LYS A 709 -18.85 -18.62 -40.39
C LYS A 709 -18.79 -17.34 -41.23
N PHE A 710 -18.08 -16.32 -40.75
CA PHE A 710 -17.91 -15.08 -41.51
C PHE A 710 -17.04 -15.31 -42.75
N LEU A 711 -15.94 -16.04 -42.65
CA LEU A 711 -15.10 -16.38 -43.80
C LEU A 711 -15.85 -17.26 -44.81
N GLN A 712 -16.61 -18.26 -44.34
CA GLN A 712 -17.49 -19.06 -45.21
C GLN A 712 -18.54 -18.19 -45.92
N TYR A 713 -19.11 -17.21 -45.21
CA TYR A 713 -20.03 -16.24 -45.81
C TYR A 713 -19.38 -15.45 -46.95
N LEU A 714 -18.10 -15.05 -46.82
CA LEU A 714 -17.37 -14.36 -47.90
C LEU A 714 -17.08 -15.28 -49.09
N LEU A 715 -16.68 -16.53 -48.84
CA LEU A 715 -16.46 -17.52 -49.89
C LEU A 715 -17.73 -17.81 -50.70
N GLY A 716 -18.90 -17.64 -50.10
CA GLY A 716 -20.20 -17.78 -50.76
C GLY A 716 -20.50 -16.75 -51.87
N PHE A 717 -19.64 -15.76 -52.08
CA PHE A 717 -19.77 -14.76 -53.16
C PHE A 717 -18.98 -15.12 -54.44
N GLY A 718 -18.43 -16.34 -54.53
CA GLY A 718 -17.79 -16.84 -55.75
C GLY A 718 -16.63 -15.96 -56.21
N ASP A 719 -16.72 -15.43 -57.43
CA ASP A 719 -15.67 -14.62 -58.08
C ASP A 719 -15.28 -13.35 -57.28
N GLU A 720 -16.16 -12.87 -56.40
CA GLU A 720 -15.92 -11.69 -55.57
C GLU A 720 -15.26 -12.01 -54.21
N ALA A 721 -15.14 -13.30 -53.86
CA ALA A 721 -14.63 -13.73 -52.55
C ALA A 721 -13.19 -13.24 -52.28
N ASP A 722 -12.30 -13.35 -53.26
CA ASP A 722 -10.90 -12.93 -53.12
C ASP A 722 -10.78 -11.43 -52.88
N PHE A 723 -11.59 -10.62 -53.58
CA PHE A 723 -11.65 -9.18 -53.38
C PHE A 723 -12.11 -8.82 -51.96
N LEU A 724 -13.19 -9.45 -51.48
CA LEU A 724 -13.72 -9.22 -50.14
C LEU A 724 -12.74 -9.65 -49.04
N LEU A 725 -12.05 -10.79 -49.23
CA LEU A 725 -11.02 -11.28 -48.32
C LEU A 725 -9.81 -10.33 -48.25
N ARG A 726 -9.39 -9.75 -49.38
CA ARG A 726 -8.33 -8.73 -49.40
C ARG A 726 -8.71 -7.50 -48.59
N ILE A 727 -9.93 -6.98 -48.74
CA ILE A 727 -10.42 -5.85 -47.94
C ILE A 727 -10.41 -6.18 -46.45
N TYR A 728 -10.89 -7.38 -46.11
CA TYR A 728 -10.95 -7.86 -44.74
C TYR A 728 -9.56 -7.95 -44.09
N ASN A 729 -8.61 -8.61 -44.76
CA ASN A 729 -7.25 -8.82 -44.26
C ASN A 729 -6.45 -7.53 -44.19
N ALA A 730 -6.51 -6.68 -45.23
CA ALA A 730 -5.84 -5.39 -45.24
C ALA A 730 -6.32 -4.48 -44.09
N SER A 731 -7.62 -4.54 -43.75
CA SER A 731 -8.13 -3.79 -42.60
C SER A 731 -7.62 -4.31 -41.27
N LYS A 732 -7.37 -5.61 -41.12
CA LYS A 732 -6.81 -6.20 -39.89
C LYS A 732 -5.32 -5.93 -39.72
N GLU A 733 -4.56 -5.92 -40.81
CA GLU A 733 -3.12 -5.63 -40.78
C GLU A 733 -2.86 -4.17 -40.38
N ASN A 734 -3.61 -3.22 -40.95
CA ASN A 734 -3.50 -1.81 -40.59
C ASN A 734 -3.80 -1.54 -39.10
N THR A 735 -4.71 -2.31 -38.49
CA THR A 735 -5.00 -2.19 -37.05
C THR A 735 -3.90 -2.76 -36.14
N ARG A 736 -3.11 -3.74 -36.61
CA ARG A 736 -1.97 -4.30 -35.85
C ARG A 736 -0.80 -3.31 -35.81
N ILE A 737 -0.51 -2.67 -36.94
CA ILE A 737 0.59 -1.70 -37.07
C ILE A 737 0.36 -0.46 -36.19
N SER A 738 -0.89 0.01 -36.07
CA SER A 738 -1.24 1.12 -35.17
C SER A 738 -1.14 0.77 -33.67
N GLY A 739 -1.24 -0.51 -33.31
CA GLY A 739 -1.14 -0.98 -31.93
C GLY A 739 0.29 -1.11 -31.42
N GLU A 740 1.25 -1.38 -32.32
CA GLU A 740 2.68 -1.51 -31.97
C GLU A 740 3.40 -0.16 -31.86
N MET A 741 2.89 0.88 -32.52
CA MET A 741 3.45 2.25 -32.42
C MET A 741 2.90 3.08 -31.24
N GLY A 742 2.06 2.49 -30.37
CA GLY A 742 1.41 3.18 -29.25
C GLY A 742 1.64 2.54 -27.87
N GLY A 743 2.72 1.79 -27.70
CA GLY A 743 3.14 1.14 -26.44
C GLY A 743 4.04 2.02 -25.57
#